data_AF-A0A933XAY7-F1
#
_entry.id   AF-A0A933XAY7-F1
#
_cell.length_a   1.000
_cell.length_b   1.000
_cell.length_c   1.000
_cell.angle_alpha   90.00
_cell.angle_beta   90.00
_cell.angle_gamma   90.00
#
_symmetry.space_group_name_H-M   'P 1'
#
loop_
_entity.id
_entity.type
_entity.pdbx_description
1 polymer ?
#
loop_
_entity_poly.entity_id
_entity_poly.type
_entity_poly.pdbx_seq_one_letter_code
_entity_poly.pdbx_strand_id
1 'polypeptide(L)'
;MKKFSFLQLLLICLIAFTNLHCQKILPEKNLDLKDKIEYYRDSKPWTRWWWFASEIDRLSVQDNLVWLKKNGFGGVEIAWVYPLNRMQKDTVNYTPRQEWLSPEWTDIVAYAKKCADSLGLGCDFTFGTLWPFGDSQVPFEEATMKLTDKNWRQEITASWEYPKKGYVIDHLNRRVLYKYGSRIGNALKPALSTGQKSGFFCDSWEVETKYLSTNNFEIGFYNRYRYPIKQYLDSLYVDSEPYRSVRYDYMKIISEMVIEEFYKPYAEMCKKLGGFSRVQCSGAPCDILTAYGSVDVPESEALLFEPSFSNIVSSAASLSGKRVITSETFTCLYGWPRIKLGEEQTADLKLLADALFANGVNHIIWHGKPFNPVGVDTVKFYASVHAGSSGSLAEEISAFNKYLEKVSSEMKKGAVYSDVAVYLPTEDSWIAGELPKEKQFIWAWGEYEHRYTYFPEELRGYCPTWINGDFLEKAKFENGFLRVGDCAFRALYIDVKWIDMRNLEIILNLAKTGLPVYLKNIPEEPGFNKNEQGYKDLTDRLLKCPGVKRKWEETTNIKPIISGKNLPDFKCRQTEDGLVIFFANPKSKGLKFPLEYGQSYSTENVKAEINITTDKKRISYTLDFKPYQSILLKVSNTGKISESDIGFTPKIPQVIKREKPEKELWEVK
;
A
#
# COMPACT_ATOMS: atom_id res chain seq x y z
N MET A 1 2.06 -77.99 21.51
CA MET A 1 0.61 -77.81 21.28
C MET A 1 0.16 -76.69 22.22
N LYS A 2 -0.35 -75.51 21.84
CA LYS A 2 -1.22 -75.04 20.74
C LYS A 2 -0.69 -73.66 20.29
N LYS A 3 -0.43 -73.41 19.00
CA LYS A 3 -1.34 -72.93 17.93
C LYS A 3 -2.10 -71.63 18.29
N PHE A 4 -1.55 -70.55 17.72
CA PHE A 4 -2.00 -69.18 17.48
C PHE A 4 -3.48 -68.81 17.66
N SER A 5 -3.69 -67.54 17.98
CA SER A 5 -4.46 -66.71 17.04
C SER A 5 -3.89 -65.28 16.93
N PHE A 6 -3.28 -65.05 15.76
CA PHE A 6 -2.84 -63.78 15.17
C PHE A 6 -3.95 -62.71 15.09
N LEU A 7 -5.20 -63.07 15.44
CA LEU A 7 -6.39 -62.23 15.32
C LEU A 7 -6.54 -61.19 16.45
N GLN A 8 -5.90 -61.38 17.61
CA GLN A 8 -6.01 -60.41 18.72
C GLN A 8 -5.01 -59.26 18.63
N LEU A 9 -3.85 -59.43 17.97
CA LEU A 9 -3.00 -58.29 17.60
C LEU A 9 -3.51 -57.57 16.34
N LEU A 10 -4.31 -58.25 15.50
CA LEU A 10 -5.05 -57.60 14.42
C LEU A 10 -6.16 -56.66 14.91
N LEU A 11 -6.51 -56.71 16.21
CA LEU A 11 -7.38 -55.72 16.85
C LEU A 11 -6.64 -54.45 17.29
N ILE A 12 -5.31 -54.49 17.41
CA ILE A 12 -4.46 -53.28 17.53
C ILE A 12 -4.17 -52.71 16.13
N CYS A 13 -4.32 -53.52 15.09
CA CYS A 13 -4.28 -53.12 13.67
C CYS A 13 -5.66 -52.83 13.06
N LEU A 14 -6.75 -52.88 13.85
CA LEU A 14 -8.04 -52.33 13.44
C LEU A 14 -8.01 -50.84 13.75
N ILE A 15 -7.38 -50.10 12.83
CA ILE A 15 -7.84 -48.78 12.42
C ILE A 15 -8.01 -47.89 13.67
N ALA A 16 -6.92 -47.46 14.31
CA ALA A 16 -6.20 -46.29 13.81
C ALA A 16 -7.12 -45.56 12.85
N PHE A 17 -8.17 -44.94 13.41
CA PHE A 17 -8.99 -43.96 12.72
C PHE A 17 -7.96 -43.15 11.95
N THR A 18 -7.93 -43.37 10.65
CA THR A 18 -7.35 -42.41 9.75
C THR A 18 -8.17 -41.18 10.09
N ASN A 19 -7.60 -40.33 10.93
CA ASN A 19 -7.81 -38.92 10.85
C ASN A 19 -7.29 -38.51 9.45
N LEU A 20 -7.99 -38.97 8.41
CA LEU A 20 -8.54 -38.09 7.40
C LEU A 20 -9.43 -37.09 8.17
N HIS A 21 -8.80 -36.27 9.01
CA HIS A 21 -9.18 -34.89 9.08
C HIS A 21 -9.09 -34.46 7.62
N CYS A 22 -10.24 -34.43 6.95
CA CYS A 22 -10.40 -33.68 5.73
C CYS A 22 -9.90 -32.28 6.11
N GLN A 23 -8.65 -32.00 5.74
CA GLN A 23 -7.97 -30.78 6.16
C GLN A 23 -8.76 -29.69 5.45
N LYS A 24 -9.68 -29.02 6.16
CA LYS A 24 -10.46 -27.91 5.61
C LYS A 24 -9.46 -27.01 4.91
N ILE A 25 -9.60 -26.80 3.60
CA ILE A 25 -8.72 -25.96 2.75
C ILE A 25 -9.08 -24.49 2.97
N LEU A 26 -10.32 -24.20 3.35
CA LEU A 26 -10.71 -22.88 3.83
C LEU A 26 -10.50 -22.77 5.34
N PRO A 27 -9.68 -21.84 5.84
CA PRO A 27 -9.60 -21.57 7.27
C PRO A 27 -10.96 -21.11 7.79
N GLU A 28 -11.37 -21.58 8.97
CA GLU A 28 -12.49 -20.96 9.69
C GLU A 28 -12.08 -19.53 10.04
N LYS A 29 -12.78 -18.56 9.47
CA LYS A 29 -12.64 -17.13 9.75
C LYS A 29 -13.93 -16.65 10.38
N ASN A 30 -13.85 -15.63 11.24
CA ASN A 30 -15.05 -14.90 11.62
C ASN A 30 -15.53 -14.15 10.36
N LEU A 31 -16.53 -14.70 9.69
CA LEU A 31 -17.08 -14.16 8.44
C LEU A 31 -18.33 -13.31 8.68
N ASP A 32 -18.86 -13.30 9.92
CA ASP A 32 -19.98 -12.48 10.37
C ASP A 32 -19.54 -11.00 10.44
N LEU A 33 -19.44 -10.43 9.24
CA LEU A 33 -18.82 -9.13 8.97
C LEU A 33 -19.81 -8.25 8.18
N LYS A 34 -21.10 -8.36 8.50
CA LYS A 34 -22.18 -7.58 7.87
C LYS A 34 -21.83 -6.09 7.85
N ASP A 35 -21.59 -5.59 6.64
CA ASP A 35 -21.84 -4.22 6.16
C ASP A 35 -21.64 -3.07 7.15
N LYS A 36 -20.54 -3.09 7.93
CA LYS A 36 -20.10 -1.86 8.60
C LYS A 36 -19.44 -0.99 7.54
N ILE A 37 -20.20 0.00 7.05
CA ILE A 37 -19.65 1.18 6.37
C ILE A 37 -18.67 1.82 7.35
N GLU A 38 -17.39 1.48 7.24
CA GLU A 38 -16.37 1.92 8.20
C GLU A 38 -15.86 3.33 7.86
N TYR A 39 -15.53 3.55 6.58
CA TYR A 39 -14.92 4.81 6.10
C TYR A 39 -15.65 5.42 4.88
N TYR A 40 -16.12 4.58 3.96
CA TYR A 40 -16.71 5.00 2.68
C TYR A 40 -18.11 4.39 2.49
N ARG A 41 -19.11 5.24 2.20
CA ARG A 41 -20.52 4.82 2.05
C ARG A 41 -20.76 3.84 0.91
N ASP A 42 -19.99 3.94 -0.16
CA ASP A 42 -20.08 3.08 -1.31
C ASP A 42 -18.68 2.67 -1.81
N SER A 43 -18.64 2.02 -2.97
CA SER A 43 -17.42 1.57 -3.61
C SER A 43 -17.05 2.37 -4.83
N LYS A 44 -17.72 3.51 -5.08
CA LYS A 44 -17.37 4.36 -6.20
C LYS A 44 -15.97 4.90 -6.01
N PRO A 45 -15.21 5.08 -7.10
CA PRO A 45 -13.92 5.73 -7.00
C PRO A 45 -14.08 7.17 -6.53
N TRP A 46 -13.06 7.67 -5.86
CA TRP A 46 -12.95 9.08 -5.48
C TRP A 46 -11.92 9.77 -6.36
N THR A 47 -11.77 11.08 -6.20
CA THR A 47 -10.72 11.85 -6.88
C THR A 47 -10.02 12.76 -5.89
N ARG A 48 -8.71 12.93 -6.04
CA ARG A 48 -8.04 14.12 -5.51
C ARG A 48 -8.54 15.34 -6.27
N TRP A 49 -8.87 16.38 -5.52
CA TRP A 49 -9.41 17.63 -6.02
C TRP A 49 -8.40 18.74 -5.72
N TRP A 50 -7.53 19.03 -6.70
CA TRP A 50 -6.39 19.91 -6.52
C TRP A 50 -6.83 21.37 -6.45
N TRP A 51 -6.74 21.95 -5.27
CA TRP A 51 -6.93 23.37 -5.06
C TRP A 51 -5.56 24.04 -5.16
N PHE A 52 -5.30 24.66 -6.31
CA PHE A 52 -4.18 25.58 -6.42
C PHE A 52 -4.50 26.85 -5.65
N ALA A 53 -3.51 27.37 -4.94
CA ALA A 53 -3.62 28.63 -4.23
C ALA A 53 -4.10 29.76 -5.17
N SER A 54 -5.37 30.10 -5.02
CA SER A 54 -6.12 31.08 -5.81
C SER A 54 -7.40 31.42 -5.04
N GLU A 55 -8.17 32.39 -5.50
CA GLU A 55 -9.49 32.67 -4.94
C GLU A 55 -10.47 31.54 -5.31
N ILE A 56 -10.92 30.81 -4.29
CA ILE A 56 -11.92 29.75 -4.43
C ILE A 56 -13.30 30.34 -4.14
N ASP A 57 -14.24 30.17 -5.07
CA ASP A 57 -15.61 30.68 -4.93
C ASP A 57 -16.67 29.56 -4.79
N ARG A 58 -17.79 29.90 -4.16
CA ARG A 58 -18.86 28.96 -3.80
C ARG A 58 -19.59 28.38 -5.02
N LEU A 59 -19.70 29.14 -6.11
CA LEU A 59 -20.42 28.70 -7.30
C LEU A 59 -19.62 27.62 -8.03
N SER A 60 -18.32 27.86 -8.20
CA SER A 60 -17.38 26.91 -8.80
C SER A 60 -17.21 25.66 -7.96
N VAL A 61 -17.17 25.77 -6.62
CA VAL A 61 -17.21 24.60 -5.72
C VAL A 61 -18.42 23.70 -6.01
N GLN A 62 -19.61 24.30 -6.12
CA GLN A 62 -20.83 23.55 -6.38
C GLN A 62 -20.81 22.88 -7.77
N ASP A 63 -20.40 23.62 -8.81
CA ASP A 63 -20.33 23.13 -10.18
C ASP A 63 -19.40 21.90 -10.31
N ASN A 64 -18.21 21.99 -9.71
CA ASN A 64 -17.24 20.88 -9.71
C ASN A 64 -17.81 19.63 -9.03
N LEU A 65 -18.43 19.78 -7.85
CA LEU A 65 -19.00 18.66 -7.10
C LEU A 65 -20.20 18.04 -7.81
N VAL A 66 -21.06 18.85 -8.44
CA VAL A 66 -22.17 18.37 -9.28
C VAL A 66 -21.64 17.58 -10.48
N TRP A 67 -20.60 18.08 -11.15
CA TRP A 67 -19.95 17.37 -12.25
C TRP A 67 -19.40 16.02 -11.80
N LEU A 68 -18.70 15.98 -10.67
CA LEU A 68 -18.14 14.74 -10.12
C LEU A 68 -19.24 13.73 -9.78
N LYS A 69 -20.32 14.18 -9.13
CA LYS A 69 -21.48 13.32 -8.84
C LYS A 69 -22.09 12.74 -10.11
N LYS A 70 -22.29 13.58 -11.14
CA LYS A 70 -22.86 13.17 -12.43
C LYS A 70 -21.98 12.14 -13.14
N ASN A 71 -20.66 12.20 -12.96
CA ASN A 71 -19.68 11.30 -13.56
C ASN A 71 -19.34 10.07 -12.71
N GLY A 72 -20.16 9.76 -11.69
CA GLY A 72 -20.07 8.50 -10.96
C GLY A 72 -18.98 8.45 -9.89
N PHE A 73 -18.44 9.59 -9.47
CA PHE A 73 -17.55 9.63 -8.30
C PHE A 73 -18.33 9.50 -6.99
N GLY A 74 -17.72 8.85 -6.00
CA GLY A 74 -18.26 8.66 -4.65
C GLY A 74 -17.86 9.77 -3.67
N GLY A 75 -16.80 10.50 -3.98
CA GLY A 75 -16.27 11.56 -3.12
C GLY A 75 -15.02 12.21 -3.67
N VAL A 76 -14.50 13.14 -2.88
CA VAL A 76 -13.30 13.93 -3.18
C VAL A 76 -12.33 13.92 -2.01
N GLU A 77 -11.07 14.16 -2.31
CA GLU A 77 -10.08 14.62 -1.34
C GLU A 77 -9.68 16.05 -1.73
N ILE A 78 -9.95 17.04 -0.89
CA ILE A 78 -9.44 18.40 -1.13
C ILE A 78 -7.94 18.38 -0.84
N ALA A 79 -7.15 18.60 -1.88
CA ALA A 79 -5.70 18.65 -1.80
C ALA A 79 -5.20 20.05 -2.13
N TRP A 80 -4.58 20.69 -1.15
CA TRP A 80 -4.12 22.08 -1.27
C TRP A 80 -2.69 22.10 -1.81
N VAL A 81 -2.44 22.99 -2.77
CA VAL A 81 -1.13 23.14 -3.40
C VAL A 81 -0.79 24.62 -3.67
N TYR A 82 0.43 24.85 -4.12
CA TYR A 82 0.97 26.14 -4.56
C TYR A 82 0.14 26.82 -5.67
N PRO A 83 0.34 28.12 -5.95
CA PRO A 83 -0.37 28.80 -7.03
C PRO A 83 0.20 28.41 -8.39
N LEU A 84 -0.63 28.38 -9.44
CA LEU A 84 -0.22 27.94 -10.79
C LEU A 84 0.98 28.71 -11.36
N ASN A 85 1.10 30.00 -11.02
CA ASN A 85 2.21 30.84 -11.48
C ASN A 85 3.57 30.44 -10.88
N ARG A 86 3.65 29.62 -9.83
CA ARG A 86 4.91 29.08 -9.31
C ARG A 86 5.73 28.36 -10.38
N MET A 87 5.06 27.74 -11.35
CA MET A 87 5.71 27.02 -12.44
C MET A 87 6.19 27.93 -13.57
N GLN A 88 5.87 29.23 -13.52
CA GLN A 88 6.28 30.23 -14.50
C GLN A 88 7.59 30.86 -14.05
N LYS A 89 8.61 30.83 -14.92
CA LYS A 89 9.97 31.30 -14.59
C LYS A 89 10.05 32.82 -14.34
N ASP A 90 9.10 33.58 -14.89
CA ASP A 90 9.18 35.06 -14.96
C ASP A 90 8.19 35.79 -14.03
N THR A 91 7.36 35.06 -13.27
CA THR A 91 6.25 35.62 -12.47
C THR A 91 6.17 35.00 -11.06
N VAL A 92 7.14 35.32 -10.20
CA VAL A 92 7.18 34.90 -8.78
C VAL A 92 6.27 35.77 -7.86
N ASN A 93 5.32 36.49 -8.45
CA ASN A 93 4.44 37.38 -7.72
C ASN A 93 3.43 36.61 -6.84
N TYR A 94 3.00 37.26 -5.77
CA TYR A 94 1.90 36.75 -4.95
C TYR A 94 0.61 36.68 -5.78
N THR A 95 -0.01 35.50 -5.79
CA THR A 95 -1.36 35.26 -6.34
C THR A 95 -2.42 35.52 -5.26
N PRO A 96 -3.44 36.36 -5.48
CA PRO A 96 -4.57 36.51 -4.55
C PRO A 96 -5.25 35.18 -4.22
N ARG A 97 -5.55 34.93 -2.94
CA ARG A 97 -6.14 33.68 -2.44
C ARG A 97 -6.76 33.89 -1.06
N GLN A 98 -7.63 32.97 -0.62
CA GLN A 98 -7.91 32.85 0.81
C GLN A 98 -6.64 32.38 1.53
N GLU A 99 -6.21 33.12 2.55
CA GLU A 99 -4.95 32.85 3.24
C GLU A 99 -4.98 31.52 3.99
N TRP A 100 -3.81 30.87 4.08
CA TRP A 100 -3.71 29.54 4.68
C TRP A 100 -4.25 29.53 6.12
N LEU A 101 -5.31 28.74 6.36
CA LEU A 101 -6.02 28.61 7.64
C LEU A 101 -6.70 29.90 8.14
N SER A 102 -6.96 30.87 7.26
CA SER A 102 -7.73 32.08 7.60
C SER A 102 -9.23 31.79 7.78
N PRO A 103 -10.00 32.69 8.39
CA PRO A 103 -11.46 32.55 8.47
C PRO A 103 -12.14 32.35 7.11
N GLU A 104 -11.68 33.05 6.06
CA GLU A 104 -12.19 32.93 4.69
C GLU A 104 -11.88 31.55 4.10
N TRP A 105 -10.67 31.03 4.33
CA TRP A 105 -10.30 29.68 3.91
C TRP A 105 -11.15 28.62 4.64
N THR A 106 -11.32 28.77 5.95
CA THR A 106 -12.14 27.89 6.77
C THR A 106 -13.60 27.88 6.29
N ASP A 107 -14.16 29.03 5.97
CA ASP A 107 -15.53 29.18 5.49
C ASP A 107 -15.74 28.49 4.12
N ILE A 108 -14.84 28.69 3.14
CA ILE A 108 -14.99 28.07 1.82
C ILE A 108 -14.79 26.55 1.87
N VAL A 109 -13.87 26.05 2.72
CA VAL A 109 -13.67 24.61 2.94
C VAL A 109 -14.88 23.97 3.62
N ALA A 110 -15.45 24.63 4.64
CA ALA A 110 -16.68 24.16 5.29
C ALA A 110 -17.88 24.15 4.33
N TYR A 111 -17.98 25.15 3.46
CA TYR A 111 -18.97 25.18 2.40
C TYR A 111 -18.80 24.03 1.41
N ALA A 112 -17.57 23.75 0.97
CA ALA A 112 -17.28 22.62 0.07
C ALA A 112 -17.69 21.28 0.70
N LYS A 113 -17.35 21.06 1.98
CA LYS A 113 -17.78 19.88 2.73
C LYS A 113 -19.30 19.74 2.80
N LYS A 114 -20.00 20.82 3.16
CA LYS A 114 -21.47 20.85 3.22
C LYS A 114 -22.11 20.55 1.85
N CYS A 115 -21.53 21.09 0.78
CA CYS A 115 -22.01 20.83 -0.58
C CYS A 115 -21.80 19.35 -0.96
N ALA A 116 -20.62 18.80 -0.70
CA ALA A 116 -20.32 17.39 -0.94
C ALA A 116 -21.29 16.47 -0.18
N ASP A 117 -21.50 16.72 1.12
CA ASP A 117 -22.46 15.96 1.93
C ASP A 117 -23.89 16.03 1.37
N SER A 118 -24.33 17.21 0.92
CA SER A 118 -25.67 17.40 0.35
C SER A 118 -25.89 16.63 -0.96
N LEU A 119 -24.82 16.39 -1.72
CA LEU A 119 -24.82 15.58 -2.94
C LEU A 119 -24.63 14.08 -2.65
N GLY A 120 -24.45 13.72 -1.37
CA GLY A 120 -24.09 12.37 -0.95
C GLY A 120 -22.70 11.94 -1.38
N LEU A 121 -21.79 12.90 -1.63
CA LEU A 121 -20.36 12.67 -1.83
C LEU A 121 -19.65 12.64 -0.47
N GLY A 122 -18.61 11.83 -0.35
CA GLY A 122 -17.63 12.00 0.73
C GLY A 122 -16.62 13.12 0.42
N CYS A 123 -15.91 13.58 1.44
CA CYS A 123 -14.96 14.68 1.32
C CYS A 123 -13.86 14.53 2.37
N ASP A 124 -12.67 14.12 1.94
CA ASP A 124 -11.44 14.04 2.71
C ASP A 124 -10.61 15.31 2.54
N PHE A 125 -9.56 15.45 3.36
CA PHE A 125 -8.62 16.58 3.31
C PHE A 125 -7.19 16.04 3.39
N THR A 126 -6.28 16.51 2.52
CA THR A 126 -4.84 16.38 2.79
C THR A 126 -4.52 17.03 4.15
N PHE A 127 -3.50 16.59 4.88
CA PHE A 127 -3.19 17.11 6.22
C PHE A 127 -1.95 18.02 6.23
N GLY A 128 -1.96 19.03 5.37
CA GLY A 128 -0.92 20.06 5.29
C GLY A 128 -1.02 20.83 3.98
N THR A 129 -0.46 22.05 3.94
CA THR A 129 -0.47 22.94 2.77
C THR A 129 0.17 22.37 1.49
N LEU A 130 0.87 21.24 1.66
CA LEU A 130 1.42 20.30 0.70
C LEU A 130 1.84 19.04 1.50
N TRP A 131 2.48 18.10 0.85
CA TRP A 131 3.35 17.08 1.43
C TRP A 131 4.84 17.42 1.15
N PRO A 132 5.77 17.14 2.07
CA PRO A 132 5.56 16.65 3.44
C PRO A 132 4.96 17.74 4.37
N PHE A 133 4.59 17.35 5.60
CA PHE A 133 3.95 18.28 6.55
C PHE A 133 4.89 19.42 6.94
N GLY A 134 4.45 20.64 6.69
CA GLY A 134 5.20 21.86 6.96
C GLY A 134 4.40 23.09 6.56
N ASP A 135 4.82 24.26 7.02
CA ASP A 135 4.34 25.57 6.56
C ASP A 135 5.24 26.68 7.10
N SER A 136 4.89 27.93 6.81
CA SER A 136 5.68 29.10 7.21
C SER A 136 5.65 29.43 8.71
N GLN A 137 4.83 28.73 9.50
CA GLN A 137 4.74 28.91 10.95
C GLN A 137 5.53 27.85 11.73
N VAL A 138 6.12 26.86 11.05
CA VAL A 138 7.01 25.89 11.68
C VAL A 138 8.32 26.60 12.05
N PRO A 139 8.69 26.69 13.34
CA PRO A 139 9.95 27.29 13.75
C PRO A 139 11.12 26.36 13.46
N PHE A 140 12.31 26.94 13.37
CA PHE A 140 13.55 26.21 13.06
C PHE A 140 13.83 25.06 14.04
N GLU A 141 13.50 25.22 15.32
CA GLU A 141 13.73 24.22 16.37
C GLU A 141 12.78 23.02 16.30
N GLU A 142 11.67 23.16 15.57
CA GLU A 142 10.66 22.11 15.37
C GLU A 142 10.71 21.51 13.97
N ALA A 143 11.72 21.86 13.17
CA ALA A 143 11.87 21.42 11.79
C ALA A 143 12.79 20.19 11.65
N THR A 144 12.70 19.49 10.52
CA THR A 144 13.48 18.27 10.20
C THR A 144 14.99 18.46 10.35
N MET A 145 15.70 17.47 10.90
CA MET A 145 17.14 17.57 11.16
C MET A 145 17.93 16.44 10.51
N LYS A 146 19.23 16.66 10.28
CA LYS A 146 20.19 15.62 9.89
C LYS A 146 21.31 15.49 10.91
N LEU A 147 21.88 14.29 11.04
CA LEU A 147 23.04 14.01 11.91
C LEU A 147 24.31 14.75 11.46
N THR A 148 24.46 14.95 10.14
CA THR A 148 25.67 15.53 9.54
C THR A 148 25.70 17.05 9.58
N ASP A 149 24.55 17.71 9.69
CA ASP A 149 24.45 19.17 9.79
C ASP A 149 23.28 19.57 10.70
N LYS A 150 23.62 20.08 11.89
CA LYS A 150 22.64 20.54 12.89
C LYS A 150 21.94 21.84 12.49
N ASN A 151 22.47 22.59 11.53
CA ASN A 151 21.90 23.83 11.03
C ASN A 151 21.01 23.64 9.80
N TRP A 152 21.07 22.47 9.17
CA TRP A 152 20.22 22.15 8.02
C TRP A 152 18.78 21.88 8.45
N ARG A 153 17.81 22.40 7.69
CA ARG A 153 16.37 22.09 7.76
C ARG A 153 15.83 21.90 6.35
N GLN A 154 14.86 21.00 6.18
CA GLN A 154 14.15 20.91 4.90
C GLN A 154 13.19 22.10 4.76
N GLU A 155 13.38 22.90 3.71
CA GLU A 155 12.46 23.98 3.36
C GLU A 155 11.26 23.45 2.57
N ILE A 156 10.07 23.97 2.86
CA ILE A 156 8.89 23.82 1.99
C ILE A 156 8.75 25.07 1.12
N THR A 157 8.83 24.87 -0.20
CA THR A 157 8.80 25.97 -1.20
C THR A 157 7.64 25.85 -2.19
N ALA A 158 6.83 24.81 -2.06
CA ALA A 158 5.70 24.50 -2.93
C ALA A 158 4.38 24.50 -2.14
N SER A 159 4.25 25.35 -1.12
CA SER A 159 3.05 25.45 -0.29
C SER A 159 2.00 26.39 -0.87
N TRP A 160 0.79 26.33 -0.31
CA TRP A 160 -0.27 27.33 -0.51
C TRP A 160 0.18 28.76 -0.21
N GLU A 161 1.23 28.94 0.60
CA GLU A 161 1.74 30.26 1.01
C GLU A 161 2.78 30.84 0.04
N TYR A 162 3.14 30.13 -1.03
CA TYR A 162 4.13 30.61 -2.01
C TYR A 162 3.78 32.03 -2.52
N PRO A 163 4.74 32.97 -2.59
CA PRO A 163 6.20 32.76 -2.52
C PRO A 163 6.82 32.66 -1.12
N LYS A 164 6.03 32.72 -0.05
CA LYS A 164 6.54 32.54 1.31
C LYS A 164 7.05 31.10 1.49
N LYS A 165 8.26 30.96 2.01
CA LYS A 165 8.86 29.68 2.38
C LYS A 165 8.53 29.32 3.84
N GLY A 166 8.63 28.04 4.15
CA GLY A 166 8.54 27.53 5.52
C GLY A 166 9.46 26.34 5.75
N TYR A 167 9.23 25.63 6.85
CA TYR A 167 9.96 24.40 7.17
C TYR A 167 9.05 23.19 7.25
N VAL A 168 9.61 22.03 6.91
CA VAL A 168 9.01 20.72 7.17
C VAL A 168 9.19 20.37 8.64
N ILE A 169 8.15 19.87 9.29
CA ILE A 169 8.18 19.53 10.72
C ILE A 169 9.14 18.37 11.02
N ASP A 170 9.69 18.30 12.23
CA ASP A 170 10.39 17.11 12.70
C ASP A 170 9.41 15.94 12.87
N HIS A 171 9.39 15.04 11.90
CA HIS A 171 8.55 13.84 11.89
C HIS A 171 9.02 12.77 12.89
N LEU A 172 10.13 12.97 13.60
CA LEU A 172 10.55 12.07 14.67
C LEU A 172 10.16 12.60 16.06
N ASN A 173 9.28 13.61 16.13
CA ASN A 173 8.87 14.24 17.38
C ASN A 173 7.34 14.44 17.43
N ARG A 174 6.64 13.56 18.18
CA ARG A 174 5.17 13.61 18.28
C ARG A 174 4.61 14.93 18.80
N ARG A 175 5.37 15.67 19.63
CA ARG A 175 4.90 16.95 20.18
C ARG A 175 4.80 18.00 19.09
N VAL A 176 5.75 18.00 18.16
CA VAL A 176 5.73 18.88 16.99
C VAL A 176 4.55 18.53 16.10
N LEU A 177 4.34 17.24 15.80
CA LEU A 177 3.18 16.78 15.04
C LEU A 177 1.86 17.27 15.64
N TYR A 178 1.66 17.09 16.96
CA TYR A 178 0.43 17.53 17.62
C TYR A 178 0.25 19.04 17.58
N LYS A 179 1.32 19.83 17.75
CA LYS A 179 1.25 21.29 17.65
C LYS A 179 0.88 21.74 16.23
N TYR A 180 1.52 21.18 15.21
CA TYR A 180 1.22 21.43 13.80
C TYR A 180 -0.22 21.04 13.46
N GLY A 181 -0.60 19.80 13.76
CA GLY A 181 -1.92 19.27 13.43
C GLY A 181 -3.07 19.92 14.21
N SER A 182 -2.83 20.43 15.41
CA SER A 182 -3.84 21.20 16.15
C SER A 182 -4.22 22.50 15.43
N ARG A 183 -3.27 23.18 14.77
CA ARG A 183 -3.54 24.40 13.99
C ARG A 183 -4.47 24.10 12.81
N ILE A 184 -4.14 23.06 12.04
CA ILE A 184 -4.94 22.62 10.89
C ILE A 184 -6.32 22.11 11.35
N GLY A 185 -6.35 21.25 12.37
CA GLY A 185 -7.58 20.70 12.91
C GLY A 185 -8.55 21.77 13.43
N ASN A 186 -8.03 22.83 14.07
CA ASN A 186 -8.85 23.97 14.50
C ASN A 186 -9.49 24.70 13.31
N ALA A 187 -8.74 24.92 12.23
CA ALA A 187 -9.25 25.57 11.02
C ALA A 187 -10.26 24.70 10.26
N LEU A 188 -10.11 23.37 10.30
CA LEU A 188 -11.04 22.41 9.68
C LEU A 188 -12.29 22.12 10.51
N LYS A 189 -12.32 22.50 11.79
CA LYS A 189 -13.40 22.15 12.73
C LYS A 189 -14.82 22.44 12.19
N PRO A 190 -15.09 23.58 11.51
CA PRO A 190 -16.42 23.81 10.93
C PRO A 190 -16.80 22.79 9.85
N ALA A 191 -15.86 22.41 8.97
CA ALA A 191 -16.09 21.38 7.95
C ALA A 191 -16.38 20.01 8.59
N LEU A 192 -15.62 19.65 9.62
CA LEU A 192 -15.72 18.37 10.33
C LEU A 192 -17.01 18.23 11.18
N SER A 193 -17.71 19.34 11.44
CA SER A 193 -18.91 19.36 12.28
C SER A 193 -20.19 18.86 11.58
N THR A 194 -20.10 18.51 10.30
CA THR A 194 -21.28 18.15 9.48
C THR A 194 -21.08 16.87 8.66
N GLY A 195 -22.20 16.16 8.46
CA GLY A 195 -22.32 15.07 7.50
C GLY A 195 -21.41 13.86 7.78
N GLN A 196 -20.74 13.36 6.75
CA GLN A 196 -19.88 12.17 6.85
C GLN A 196 -18.57 12.47 7.57
N LYS A 197 -18.02 11.47 8.27
CA LYS A 197 -16.63 11.54 8.74
C LYS A 197 -15.69 11.69 7.56
N SER A 198 -14.67 12.53 7.73
CA SER A 198 -13.63 12.76 6.74
C SER A 198 -12.36 11.99 7.10
N GLY A 199 -11.67 11.50 6.08
CA GLY A 199 -10.29 11.08 6.16
C GLY A 199 -9.36 12.29 6.15
N PHE A 200 -8.31 12.22 6.96
CA PHE A 200 -7.16 13.11 6.87
C PHE A 200 -6.05 12.37 6.15
N PHE A 201 -5.76 12.81 4.93
CA PHE A 201 -4.81 12.19 4.05
C PHE A 201 -3.38 12.65 4.36
N CYS A 202 -2.50 11.69 4.64
CA CYS A 202 -1.06 11.86 4.66
C CYS A 202 -0.49 11.21 3.40
N ASP A 203 0.09 12.03 2.53
CA ASP A 203 0.77 11.59 1.31
C ASP A 203 2.05 10.79 1.64
N SER A 204 2.64 10.23 0.61
CA SER A 204 3.90 9.50 0.64
C SER A 204 5.04 10.31 1.28
N TRP A 205 6.01 9.59 1.81
CA TRP A 205 7.10 10.18 2.57
C TRP A 205 8.11 10.87 1.65
N GLU A 206 8.05 12.20 1.62
CA GLU A 206 9.03 13.07 0.95
C GLU A 206 9.87 13.90 1.94
N VAL A 207 9.90 13.47 3.21
CA VAL A 207 10.88 13.98 4.17
C VAL A 207 12.24 13.38 3.83
N GLU A 208 13.24 14.22 3.69
CA GLU A 208 14.59 13.80 3.36
C GLU A 208 15.13 12.80 4.40
N THR A 209 15.52 11.62 3.93
CA THR A 209 15.84 10.47 4.76
C THR A 209 17.32 10.26 5.02
N LYS A 210 18.21 10.83 4.19
CA LYS A 210 19.65 10.68 4.39
C LYS A 210 20.10 11.37 5.67
N TYR A 211 20.62 10.57 6.60
CA TYR A 211 21.06 11.03 7.91
C TYR A 211 19.96 11.68 8.76
N LEU A 212 18.69 11.39 8.48
CA LEU A 212 17.53 11.86 9.26
C LEU A 212 17.77 11.70 10.77
N SER A 213 17.37 12.70 11.54
CA SER A 213 17.64 12.77 12.97
C SER A 213 16.62 13.63 13.71
N THR A 214 16.72 13.61 15.03
CA THR A 214 16.04 14.51 15.96
C THR A 214 16.95 14.86 17.13
N ASN A 215 16.50 15.77 17.98
CA ASN A 215 17.21 16.15 19.20
C ASN A 215 17.51 14.94 20.08
N ASN A 216 18.74 14.86 20.59
CA ASN A 216 19.24 13.76 21.43
C ASN A 216 19.35 12.38 20.73
N PHE A 217 19.26 12.30 19.40
CA PHE A 217 19.41 11.02 18.68
C PHE A 217 20.71 10.30 19.03
N GLU A 218 21.87 10.98 18.99
CA GLU A 218 23.18 10.37 19.29
C GLU A 218 23.24 9.77 20.70
N ILE A 219 22.57 10.40 21.67
CA ILE A 219 22.48 9.91 23.06
C ILE A 219 21.62 8.64 23.10
N GLY A 220 20.45 8.67 22.45
CA GLY A 220 19.57 7.51 22.33
C GLY A 220 20.27 6.32 21.65
N PHE A 221 21.00 6.60 20.57
CA PHE A 221 21.80 5.61 19.85
C PHE A 221 22.87 4.98 20.75
N TYR A 222 23.67 5.80 21.44
CA TYR A 222 24.72 5.30 22.34
C TYR A 222 24.14 4.49 23.50
N ASN A 223 23.01 4.92 24.08
CA ASN A 223 22.37 4.20 25.16
C ASN A 223 21.88 2.81 24.74
N ARG A 224 21.42 2.66 23.50
CA ARG A 224 20.93 1.39 22.96
C ARG A 224 22.06 0.47 22.53
N TYR A 225 23.00 0.97 21.73
CA TYR A 225 23.99 0.15 21.06
C TYR A 225 25.36 0.19 21.69
N ARG A 226 25.62 1.08 22.66
CA ARG A 226 26.88 1.18 23.43
C ARG A 226 28.12 1.53 22.60
N TYR A 227 27.95 2.18 21.45
CA TYR A 227 29.02 2.79 20.67
C TYR A 227 28.55 4.11 20.03
N PRO A 228 29.46 5.06 19.74
CA PRO A 228 29.09 6.34 19.15
C PRO A 228 28.91 6.22 17.62
N ILE A 229 27.73 6.56 17.10
CA ILE A 229 27.47 6.56 15.64
C ILE A 229 28.36 7.55 14.87
N LYS A 230 28.77 8.65 15.51
CA LYS A 230 29.49 9.77 14.89
C LYS A 230 30.74 9.35 14.10
N GLN A 231 31.43 8.30 14.54
CA GLN A 231 32.66 7.81 13.91
C GLN A 231 32.42 7.15 12.54
N TYR A 232 31.16 6.85 12.20
CA TYR A 232 30.80 6.07 11.01
C TYR A 232 29.95 6.86 10.00
N LEU A 233 29.57 8.11 10.31
CA LEU A 233 28.60 8.88 9.52
C LEU A 233 29.06 9.13 8.07
N ASP A 234 30.34 9.46 7.87
CA ASP A 234 30.89 9.78 6.54
C ASP A 234 30.78 8.63 5.54
N SER A 235 30.64 7.39 6.02
CA SER A 235 30.56 6.18 5.21
C SER A 235 29.35 5.30 5.54
N LEU A 236 28.35 5.83 6.25
CA LEU A 236 27.18 5.07 6.72
C LEU A 236 26.45 4.31 5.60
N TYR A 237 26.45 4.85 4.38
CA TYR A 237 25.79 4.26 3.21
C TYR A 237 26.75 3.49 2.27
N VAL A 238 28.01 3.30 2.66
CA VAL A 238 28.95 2.45 1.93
C VAL A 238 28.60 0.97 2.15
N ASP A 239 28.74 0.18 1.10
CA ASP A 239 28.41 -1.25 1.10
C ASP A 239 29.59 -2.11 1.59
N SER A 240 30.05 -1.85 2.82
CA SER A 240 31.10 -2.64 3.48
C SER A 240 30.90 -2.70 4.99
N GLU A 241 31.53 -3.66 5.66
CA GLU A 241 31.68 -3.59 7.13
C GLU A 241 32.68 -2.49 7.50
N PRO A 242 32.53 -1.84 8.67
CA PRO A 242 31.44 -2.02 9.64
C PRO A 242 30.13 -1.27 9.30
N TYR A 243 30.10 -0.51 8.19
CA TYR A 243 29.02 0.42 7.87
C TYR A 243 27.67 -0.26 7.62
N ARG A 244 27.65 -1.47 7.04
CA ARG A 244 26.43 -2.30 6.94
C ARG A 244 25.79 -2.53 8.30
N SER A 245 26.59 -2.99 9.26
CA SER A 245 26.14 -3.26 10.63
C SER A 245 25.69 -1.98 11.35
N VAL A 246 26.43 -0.88 11.20
CA VAL A 246 26.04 0.42 11.79
C VAL A 246 24.78 1.00 11.13
N ARG A 247 24.61 0.83 9.81
CA ARG A 247 23.42 1.25 9.07
C ARG A 247 22.18 0.51 9.53
N TYR A 248 22.27 -0.79 9.79
CA TYR A 248 21.18 -1.55 10.39
C TYR A 248 20.73 -0.94 11.73
N ASP A 249 21.68 -0.72 12.65
CA ASP A 249 21.39 -0.16 13.98
C ASP A 249 20.77 1.25 13.89
N TYR A 250 21.26 2.08 12.95
CA TYR A 250 20.69 3.39 12.65
C TYR A 250 19.26 3.28 12.12
N MET A 251 19.05 2.48 11.07
CA MET A 251 17.73 2.32 10.42
C MET A 251 16.69 1.73 11.37
N LYS A 252 17.09 0.83 12.28
CA LYS A 252 16.19 0.26 13.28
C LYS A 252 15.64 1.33 14.23
N ILE A 253 16.48 2.23 14.74
CA ILE A 253 16.01 3.35 15.59
C ILE A 253 15.12 4.31 14.78
N ILE A 254 15.53 4.68 13.57
CA ILE A 254 14.74 5.58 12.72
C ILE A 254 13.37 4.97 12.41
N SER A 255 13.32 3.69 12.05
CA SER A 255 12.09 2.95 11.82
C SER A 255 11.13 3.04 13.00
N GLU A 256 11.62 2.75 14.21
CA GLU A 256 10.82 2.82 15.43
C GLU A 256 10.34 4.26 15.71
N MET A 257 11.19 5.27 15.54
CA MET A 257 10.80 6.66 15.72
C MET A 257 9.74 7.09 14.72
N VAL A 258 9.88 6.76 13.43
CA VAL A 258 8.88 7.08 12.39
C VAL A 258 7.52 6.47 12.72
N ILE A 259 7.50 5.23 13.23
CA ILE A 259 6.24 4.54 13.58
C ILE A 259 5.65 5.12 14.89
N GLU A 260 6.44 5.23 15.95
CA GLU A 260 5.97 5.57 17.30
C GLU A 260 5.80 7.07 17.53
N GLU A 261 6.54 7.92 16.83
CA GLU A 261 6.51 9.38 16.97
C GLU A 261 5.69 10.07 15.87
N PHE A 262 5.46 9.42 14.73
CA PHE A 262 4.66 9.98 13.63
C PHE A 262 3.42 9.17 13.29
N TYR A 263 3.52 7.99 12.65
CA TYR A 263 2.33 7.34 12.08
C TYR A 263 1.26 6.95 13.10
N LYS A 264 1.66 6.37 14.25
CA LYS A 264 0.72 6.07 15.34
C LYS A 264 0.12 7.35 15.95
N PRO A 265 0.92 8.34 16.39
CA PRO A 265 0.40 9.63 16.84
C PRO A 265 -0.50 10.36 15.82
N TYR A 266 -0.18 10.28 14.53
CA TYR A 266 -0.97 10.87 13.46
C TYR A 266 -2.36 10.22 13.39
N ALA A 267 -2.45 8.89 13.39
CA ALA A 267 -3.72 8.17 13.43
C ALA A 267 -4.53 8.51 14.69
N GLU A 268 -3.88 8.60 15.86
CA GLU A 268 -4.53 9.03 17.11
C GLU A 268 -5.09 10.46 17.02
N MET A 269 -4.33 11.38 16.43
CA MET A 269 -4.74 12.77 16.24
C MET A 269 -5.94 12.87 15.31
N CYS A 270 -5.93 12.16 14.18
CA CYS A 270 -7.04 12.10 13.22
C CYS A 270 -8.35 11.69 13.91
N LYS A 271 -8.28 10.66 14.78
CA LYS A 271 -9.42 10.20 15.59
C LYS A 271 -9.90 11.26 16.57
N LYS A 272 -8.98 11.95 17.26
CA LYS A 272 -9.31 13.05 18.19
C LYS A 272 -9.99 14.23 17.49
N LEU A 273 -9.68 14.46 16.22
CA LEU A 273 -10.36 15.46 15.38
C LEU A 273 -11.73 15.00 14.85
N GLY A 274 -12.16 13.76 15.13
CA GLY A 274 -13.44 13.21 14.71
C GLY A 274 -13.43 12.52 13.33
N GLY A 275 -12.25 12.45 12.68
CA GLY A 275 -12.04 11.77 11.41
C GLY A 275 -11.30 10.44 11.56
N PHE A 276 -10.62 10.03 10.49
CA PHE A 276 -9.75 8.84 10.43
C PHE A 276 -8.50 9.15 9.61
N SER A 277 -7.42 8.37 9.78
CA SER A 277 -6.21 8.55 8.96
C SER A 277 -6.29 7.76 7.66
N ARG A 278 -6.01 8.41 6.52
CA ARG A 278 -5.70 7.74 5.25
C ARG A 278 -4.25 8.04 4.90
N VAL A 279 -3.42 7.03 4.67
CA VAL A 279 -1.96 7.25 4.64
C VAL A 279 -1.26 6.42 3.58
N GLN A 280 -0.44 7.08 2.77
CA GLN A 280 0.62 6.45 2.00
C GLN A 280 1.90 6.43 2.84
N CYS A 281 2.34 5.25 3.28
CA CYS A 281 3.59 5.12 4.03
C CYS A 281 4.81 4.93 3.12
N SER A 282 4.62 4.81 1.80
CA SER A 282 5.68 4.62 0.80
C SER A 282 6.77 5.68 0.94
N GLY A 283 8.03 5.28 0.74
CA GLY A 283 9.21 6.16 0.91
C GLY A 283 9.70 6.31 2.36
N ALA A 284 8.93 5.91 3.36
CA ALA A 284 9.31 6.11 4.76
C ALA A 284 10.44 5.16 5.20
N PRO A 285 11.45 5.64 5.95
CA PRO A 285 12.60 4.83 6.40
C PRO A 285 12.22 3.95 7.60
N CYS A 286 11.26 3.06 7.43
CA CYS A 286 10.70 2.24 8.51
C CYS A 286 10.28 0.84 8.05
N ASP A 287 9.88 0.00 9.02
CA ASP A 287 9.13 -1.22 8.72
C ASP A 287 7.76 -0.84 8.17
N ILE A 288 7.67 -0.90 6.85
CA ILE A 288 6.54 -0.42 6.08
C ILE A 288 5.25 -1.20 6.38
N LEU A 289 5.34 -2.49 6.75
CA LEU A 289 4.17 -3.28 7.13
C LEU A 289 3.59 -2.80 8.44
N THR A 290 4.43 -2.54 9.44
CA THR A 290 3.98 -1.99 10.72
C THR A 290 3.40 -0.58 10.55
N ALA A 291 4.02 0.26 9.72
CA ALA A 291 3.52 1.61 9.45
C ALA A 291 2.10 1.59 8.85
N TYR A 292 1.88 0.88 7.73
CA TYR A 292 0.53 0.70 7.16
C TYR A 292 -0.42 -0.03 8.13
N GLY A 293 0.12 -0.92 8.96
CA GLY A 293 -0.58 -1.60 10.03
C GLY A 293 -1.08 -0.68 11.17
N SER A 294 -0.53 0.53 11.29
CA SER A 294 -0.85 1.47 12.38
C SER A 294 -1.91 2.54 12.06
N VAL A 295 -2.23 2.75 10.79
CA VAL A 295 -3.17 3.79 10.30
C VAL A 295 -4.57 3.23 10.03
N ASP A 296 -5.61 4.05 9.86
CA ASP A 296 -6.99 3.54 9.70
C ASP A 296 -7.25 3.00 8.28
N VAL A 297 -6.88 3.77 7.25
CA VAL A 297 -7.00 3.39 5.83
C VAL A 297 -5.62 3.46 5.17
N PRO A 298 -4.97 2.31 4.92
CA PRO A 298 -3.71 2.30 4.19
C PRO A 298 -3.96 2.58 2.70
N GLU A 299 -3.15 3.48 2.15
CA GLU A 299 -3.21 3.89 0.75
C GLU A 299 -1.94 3.45 0.00
N SER A 300 -2.12 2.87 -1.18
CA SER A 300 -1.05 2.57 -2.13
C SER A 300 -0.91 3.69 -3.18
N GLU A 301 0.02 3.50 -4.10
CA GLU A 301 0.22 4.32 -5.28
C GLU A 301 0.57 3.41 -6.45
N ALA A 302 0.35 3.87 -7.68
CA ALA A 302 0.49 3.05 -8.87
C ALA A 302 1.38 3.70 -9.93
N LEU A 303 2.24 2.85 -10.50
CA LEU A 303 3.29 3.09 -11.50
C LEU A 303 4.56 3.78 -10.99
N LEU A 304 4.48 4.87 -10.22
CA LEU A 304 5.69 5.36 -9.54
C LEU A 304 6.21 4.34 -8.51
N PHE A 305 5.28 3.56 -7.97
CA PHE A 305 5.49 2.22 -7.41
C PHE A 305 4.83 1.18 -8.32
N GLU A 306 5.51 0.08 -8.62
CA GLU A 306 4.91 -0.97 -9.43
C GLU A 306 3.66 -1.54 -8.75
N PRO A 307 2.61 -1.95 -9.49
CA PRO A 307 1.37 -2.45 -8.88
C PRO A 307 1.56 -3.59 -7.86
N SER A 308 2.65 -4.37 -7.98
CA SER A 308 3.00 -5.41 -7.02
C SER A 308 3.33 -4.89 -5.63
N PHE A 309 3.79 -3.64 -5.48
CA PHE A 309 4.01 -2.98 -4.19
C PHE A 309 2.73 -2.94 -3.35
N SER A 310 1.56 -2.84 -3.98
CA SER A 310 0.27 -2.88 -3.29
C SER A 310 0.03 -4.18 -2.52
N ASN A 311 0.77 -5.27 -2.79
CA ASN A 311 0.71 -6.46 -1.94
C ASN A 311 1.22 -6.20 -0.52
N ILE A 312 2.21 -5.32 -0.33
CA ILE A 312 2.69 -4.94 1.01
C ILE A 312 1.57 -4.22 1.75
N VAL A 313 0.95 -3.24 1.10
CA VAL A 313 -0.17 -2.47 1.64
C VAL A 313 -1.37 -3.38 1.97
N SER A 314 -1.72 -4.28 1.04
CA SER A 314 -2.78 -5.27 1.22
C SER A 314 -2.49 -6.28 2.33
N SER A 315 -1.22 -6.66 2.50
CA SER A 315 -0.78 -7.55 3.57
C SER A 315 -0.91 -6.87 4.93
N ALA A 316 -0.41 -5.65 5.08
CA ALA A 316 -0.55 -4.86 6.30
C ALA A 316 -2.02 -4.66 6.70
N ALA A 317 -2.88 -4.33 5.73
CA ALA A 317 -4.32 -4.21 5.96
C ALA A 317 -4.92 -5.51 6.48
N SER A 318 -4.64 -6.65 5.83
CA SER A 318 -5.21 -7.95 6.20
C SER A 318 -4.72 -8.43 7.56
N LEU A 319 -3.42 -8.26 7.85
CA LEU A 319 -2.81 -8.61 9.14
C LEU A 319 -3.31 -7.74 10.31
N SER A 320 -3.81 -6.53 10.02
CA SER A 320 -4.38 -5.61 11.01
C SER A 320 -5.91 -5.59 11.03
N GLY A 321 -6.58 -6.48 10.28
CA GLY A 321 -8.04 -6.58 10.26
C GLY A 321 -8.76 -5.45 9.50
N LYS A 322 -8.04 -4.74 8.63
CA LYS A 322 -8.57 -3.60 7.85
C LYS A 322 -9.15 -4.08 6.54
N ARG A 323 -10.25 -3.43 6.14
CA ARG A 323 -11.07 -3.85 5.00
C ARG A 323 -10.89 -3.03 3.75
N VAL A 324 -10.56 -1.75 3.92
CA VAL A 324 -10.40 -0.81 2.81
C VAL A 324 -8.93 -0.55 2.58
N ILE A 325 -8.50 -0.73 1.33
CA ILE A 325 -7.17 -0.38 0.86
C ILE A 325 -7.37 0.56 -0.31
N THR A 326 -7.01 1.81 -0.12
CA THR A 326 -7.11 2.81 -1.19
C THR A 326 -5.86 2.81 -2.06
N SER A 327 -5.94 3.41 -3.23
CA SER A 327 -4.76 3.73 -4.04
C SER A 327 -4.95 5.05 -4.74
N GLU A 328 -3.98 5.94 -4.59
CA GLU A 328 -3.75 6.96 -5.59
C GLU A 328 -3.46 6.29 -6.93
N THR A 329 -4.20 6.69 -7.96
CA THR A 329 -4.19 5.97 -9.23
C THR A 329 -4.21 6.93 -10.42
N PHE A 330 -3.55 6.50 -11.49
CA PHE A 330 -3.40 7.19 -12.78
C PHE A 330 -2.40 8.34 -12.81
N THR A 331 -1.56 8.49 -11.78
CA THR A 331 -0.48 9.48 -11.72
C THR A 331 0.53 9.24 -12.86
N CYS A 332 0.67 10.21 -13.77
CA CYS A 332 1.73 10.21 -14.79
C CYS A 332 1.80 8.95 -15.66
N LEU A 333 0.66 8.36 -16.02
CA LEU A 333 0.56 7.05 -16.67
C LEU A 333 1.59 6.80 -17.78
N TYR A 334 1.76 7.77 -18.68
CA TYR A 334 2.64 7.67 -19.86
C TYR A 334 4.03 8.29 -19.68
N GLY A 335 4.32 8.80 -18.49
CA GLY A 335 5.61 9.36 -18.08
C GLY A 335 5.54 10.79 -17.58
N TRP A 336 6.70 11.28 -17.16
CA TRP A 336 6.84 12.47 -16.32
C TRP A 336 7.53 13.63 -17.06
N PRO A 337 7.13 14.89 -16.77
CA PRO A 337 5.81 15.31 -16.28
C PRO A 337 4.81 15.46 -17.44
N ARG A 338 3.50 15.35 -17.19
CA ARG A 338 2.40 15.71 -18.12
C ARG A 338 2.42 15.07 -19.53
N ILE A 339 3.02 13.90 -19.74
CA ILE A 339 2.97 13.26 -21.06
C ILE A 339 1.52 12.83 -21.36
N LYS A 340 1.01 13.26 -22.51
CA LYS A 340 -0.35 12.96 -22.99
C LYS A 340 -1.48 13.40 -22.05
N LEU A 341 -1.28 14.51 -21.32
CA LEU A 341 -2.28 15.07 -20.41
C LEU A 341 -3.53 15.57 -21.15
N GLY A 342 -4.69 14.97 -20.86
CA GLY A 342 -5.95 15.19 -21.57
C GLY A 342 -6.14 14.30 -22.80
N GLU A 343 -5.14 13.47 -23.14
CA GLU A 343 -5.15 12.48 -24.21
C GLU A 343 -5.13 11.04 -23.66
N GLU A 344 -5.43 10.85 -22.37
CA GLU A 344 -5.39 9.54 -21.74
C GLU A 344 -6.47 8.59 -22.27
N GLN A 345 -6.23 7.29 -22.16
CA GLN A 345 -7.10 6.27 -22.76
C GLN A 345 -7.67 5.36 -21.67
N THR A 346 -8.99 5.26 -21.57
CA THR A 346 -9.66 4.41 -20.57
C THR A 346 -9.22 2.94 -20.65
N ALA A 347 -8.81 2.46 -21.82
CA ALA A 347 -8.26 1.12 -21.99
C ALA A 347 -6.95 0.91 -21.21
N ASP A 348 -6.05 1.89 -21.23
CA ASP A 348 -4.78 1.84 -20.49
C ASP A 348 -5.02 2.07 -18.98
N LEU A 349 -5.94 2.97 -18.61
CA LEU A 349 -6.35 3.16 -17.23
C LEU A 349 -6.95 1.88 -16.65
N LYS A 350 -7.82 1.19 -17.40
CA LYS A 350 -8.39 -0.10 -16.99
C LYS A 350 -7.29 -1.14 -16.76
N LEU A 351 -6.27 -1.19 -17.61
CA LEU A 351 -5.14 -2.11 -17.47
C LEU A 351 -4.43 -1.93 -16.12
N LEU A 352 -4.19 -0.67 -15.72
CA LEU A 352 -3.59 -0.36 -14.42
C LEU A 352 -4.51 -0.70 -13.25
N ALA A 353 -5.80 -0.35 -13.35
CA ALA A 353 -6.78 -0.66 -12.31
C ALA A 353 -6.89 -2.17 -12.06
N ASP A 354 -6.89 -2.97 -13.13
CA ASP A 354 -6.91 -4.44 -13.05
C ASP A 354 -5.67 -4.98 -12.33
N ALA A 355 -4.49 -4.41 -12.59
CA ALA A 355 -3.26 -4.77 -11.87
C ALA A 355 -3.40 -4.47 -10.37
N LEU A 356 -3.91 -3.30 -9.99
CA LEU A 356 -4.08 -2.92 -8.59
C LEU A 356 -5.08 -3.82 -7.85
N PHE A 357 -6.22 -4.14 -8.47
CA PHE A 357 -7.21 -5.06 -7.88
C PHE A 357 -6.64 -6.45 -7.66
N ALA A 358 -5.84 -6.98 -8.59
CA ALA A 358 -5.15 -8.26 -8.42
C ALA A 358 -4.06 -8.23 -7.33
N ASN A 359 -3.50 -7.05 -7.01
CA ASN A 359 -2.54 -6.87 -5.92
C ASN A 359 -3.21 -6.43 -4.60
N GLY A 360 -4.54 -6.38 -4.54
CA GLY A 360 -5.33 -6.27 -3.31
C GLY A 360 -5.87 -4.89 -2.98
N VAL A 361 -5.61 -3.86 -3.78
CA VAL A 361 -6.33 -2.58 -3.69
C VAL A 361 -7.81 -2.84 -3.93
N ASN A 362 -8.69 -2.15 -3.21
CA ASN A 362 -10.14 -2.30 -3.39
C ASN A 362 -10.92 -0.99 -3.37
N HIS A 363 -10.25 0.16 -3.36
CA HIS A 363 -10.86 1.48 -3.53
C HIS A 363 -9.92 2.40 -4.32
N ILE A 364 -10.36 2.92 -5.47
CA ILE A 364 -9.53 3.76 -6.33
C ILE A 364 -9.74 5.24 -6.03
N ILE A 365 -8.65 5.97 -5.82
CA ILE A 365 -8.61 7.43 -5.72
C ILE A 365 -7.89 7.94 -6.97
N TRP A 366 -8.62 8.61 -7.86
CA TRP A 366 -8.02 9.21 -9.04
C TRP A 366 -7.07 10.32 -8.60
N HIS A 367 -5.85 10.32 -9.12
CA HIS A 367 -4.90 11.40 -8.93
C HIS A 367 -5.42 12.71 -9.53
N GLY A 368 -6.40 12.65 -10.43
CA GLY A 368 -7.62 13.39 -10.16
C GLY A 368 -7.92 14.61 -11.01
N LYS A 369 -8.54 15.62 -10.38
CA LYS A 369 -9.18 16.77 -11.02
C LYS A 369 -8.75 18.06 -10.34
N PRO A 370 -8.19 19.05 -11.05
CA PRO A 370 -8.01 20.38 -10.47
C PRO A 370 -9.33 21.12 -10.26
N PHE A 371 -9.38 21.95 -9.22
CA PHE A 371 -10.42 22.97 -9.07
C PHE A 371 -10.41 23.89 -10.29
N ASN A 372 -11.58 24.07 -10.89
CA ASN A 372 -11.77 24.98 -12.00
C ASN A 372 -12.92 25.94 -11.71
N PRO A 373 -12.82 27.23 -12.08
CA PRO A 373 -13.96 28.13 -12.10
C PRO A 373 -15.09 27.61 -12.99
N VAL A 374 -16.33 28.06 -12.75
CA VAL A 374 -17.48 27.70 -13.61
C VAL A 374 -17.19 27.99 -15.07
N GLY A 375 -17.47 27.02 -15.94
CA GLY A 375 -17.25 27.12 -17.38
C GLY A 375 -15.78 27.00 -17.81
N VAL A 376 -14.87 26.73 -16.89
CA VAL A 376 -13.45 26.52 -17.15
C VAL A 376 -13.09 25.04 -16.94
N ASP A 377 -12.21 24.50 -17.78
CA ASP A 377 -11.59 23.17 -17.59
C ASP A 377 -10.13 23.17 -18.05
N THR A 378 -9.48 24.33 -17.99
CA THR A 378 -8.11 24.56 -18.48
C THR A 378 -7.08 24.49 -17.36
N VAL A 379 -7.49 24.49 -16.09
CA VAL A 379 -6.58 24.28 -14.96
C VAL A 379 -6.14 22.82 -14.95
N LYS A 380 -4.83 22.62 -15.03
CA LYS A 380 -4.21 21.30 -15.13
C LYS A 380 -3.13 21.12 -14.06
N PHE A 381 -3.07 19.97 -13.41
CA PHE A 381 -1.94 19.59 -12.55
C PHE A 381 -0.87 18.79 -13.29
N TYR A 382 0.39 18.91 -12.85
CA TYR A 382 1.52 18.45 -13.66
C TYR A 382 1.73 16.95 -13.62
N ALA A 383 1.27 16.33 -12.55
CA ALA A 383 1.19 14.90 -12.52
C ALA A 383 -0.06 14.46 -13.31
N SER A 384 0.19 13.70 -14.38
CA SER A 384 -0.71 13.56 -15.54
C SER A 384 -1.90 12.64 -15.24
N VAL A 385 -3.12 13.18 -15.17
CA VAL A 385 -4.40 12.56 -15.51
C VAL A 385 -5.43 13.70 -15.53
N HIS A 386 -6.25 13.82 -16.58
CA HIS A 386 -7.27 14.88 -16.66
C HIS A 386 -8.70 14.34 -16.49
N ALA A 387 -9.21 14.37 -15.26
CA ALA A 387 -10.63 14.15 -14.99
C ALA A 387 -11.46 15.42 -15.24
N GLY A 388 -11.66 15.77 -16.51
CA GLY A 388 -12.43 16.96 -16.91
C GLY A 388 -13.21 16.76 -18.21
N SER A 389 -14.15 17.68 -18.48
CA SER A 389 -15.03 17.62 -19.65
C SER A 389 -14.32 17.87 -20.98
N SER A 390 -13.15 18.50 -20.96
CA SER A 390 -12.33 18.76 -22.16
C SER A 390 -11.35 17.64 -22.51
N GLY A 391 -11.20 16.63 -21.64
CA GLY A 391 -10.29 15.49 -21.87
C GLY A 391 -10.90 14.36 -22.69
N SER A 392 -10.05 13.51 -23.26
CA SER A 392 -10.42 12.29 -24.01
C SER A 392 -11.28 11.29 -23.21
N LEU A 393 -11.18 11.31 -21.88
CA LEU A 393 -11.92 10.43 -20.98
C LEU A 393 -13.39 10.82 -20.78
N ALA A 394 -13.79 12.04 -21.18
CA ALA A 394 -15.07 12.65 -20.78
C ALA A 394 -16.31 11.81 -21.11
N GLU A 395 -16.32 11.12 -22.26
CA GLU A 395 -17.45 10.29 -22.69
C GLU A 395 -17.54 8.95 -21.95
N GLU A 396 -16.42 8.44 -21.44
CA GLU A 396 -16.34 7.08 -20.89
C GLU A 396 -16.20 7.05 -19.37
N ILE A 397 -15.89 8.19 -18.74
CA ILE A 397 -15.57 8.27 -17.30
C ILE A 397 -16.68 7.71 -16.41
N SER A 398 -17.95 7.95 -16.73
CA SER A 398 -19.09 7.45 -15.95
C SER A 398 -19.20 5.91 -16.03
N ALA A 399 -19.04 5.34 -17.23
CA ALA A 399 -19.07 3.90 -17.44
C ALA A 399 -17.84 3.22 -16.81
N PHE A 400 -16.67 3.85 -16.92
CA PHE A 400 -15.44 3.37 -16.30
C PHE A 400 -15.51 3.43 -14.77
N ASN A 401 -16.05 4.50 -14.18
CA ASN A 401 -16.26 4.58 -12.73
C ASN A 401 -17.23 3.52 -12.23
N LYS A 402 -18.26 3.17 -13.01
CA LYS A 402 -19.17 2.05 -12.70
C LYS A 402 -18.45 0.69 -12.71
N TYR A 403 -17.47 0.50 -13.60
CA TYR A 403 -16.59 -0.66 -13.58
C TYR A 403 -15.77 -0.74 -12.29
N LEU A 404 -15.08 0.36 -11.96
CA LEU A 404 -14.29 0.46 -10.73
C LEU A 404 -15.15 0.18 -9.50
N GLU A 405 -16.36 0.75 -9.43
CA GLU A 405 -17.32 0.52 -8.33
C GLU A 405 -17.69 -0.96 -8.17
N LYS A 406 -18.03 -1.64 -9.27
CA LYS A 406 -18.42 -3.06 -9.26
C LYS A 406 -17.30 -3.94 -8.71
N VAL A 407 -16.08 -3.77 -9.23
CA VAL A 407 -14.91 -4.57 -8.80
C VAL A 407 -14.55 -4.25 -7.35
N SER A 408 -14.47 -2.97 -6.99
CA SER A 408 -14.25 -2.52 -5.60
C SER A 408 -15.27 -3.11 -4.62
N SER A 409 -16.55 -3.15 -4.99
CA SER A 409 -17.62 -3.72 -4.15
C SER A 409 -17.40 -5.21 -3.87
N GLU A 410 -17.10 -6.00 -4.89
CA GLU A 410 -16.84 -7.43 -4.72
C GLU A 410 -15.53 -7.69 -3.97
N MET A 411 -14.47 -6.92 -4.23
CA MET A 411 -13.15 -7.08 -3.61
C MET A 411 -13.07 -6.61 -2.15
N LYS A 412 -14.09 -5.89 -1.66
CA LYS A 412 -14.24 -5.54 -0.22
C LYS A 412 -14.95 -6.64 0.58
N LYS A 413 -15.60 -7.61 -0.04
CA LYS A 413 -16.36 -8.67 0.67
C LYS A 413 -15.46 -9.66 1.38
N GLY A 414 -15.94 -10.21 2.49
CA GLY A 414 -15.24 -11.27 3.24
C GLY A 414 -13.81 -10.90 3.64
N ALA A 415 -12.92 -11.86 3.82
CA ALA A 415 -11.50 -11.63 4.14
C ALA A 415 -10.59 -11.99 2.95
N VAL A 416 -9.36 -11.49 2.91
CA VAL A 416 -8.36 -11.99 1.95
C VAL A 416 -8.12 -13.48 2.22
N TYR A 417 -8.13 -14.30 1.18
CA TYR A 417 -7.69 -15.68 1.26
C TYR A 417 -6.17 -15.74 1.09
N SER A 418 -5.48 -16.47 1.97
CA SER A 418 -4.04 -16.71 1.89
C SER A 418 -3.68 -17.99 2.63
N ASP A 419 -2.77 -18.79 2.07
CA ASP A 419 -2.27 -20.02 2.70
C ASP A 419 -0.90 -19.87 3.35
N VAL A 420 -0.10 -18.94 2.86
CA VAL A 420 1.32 -18.84 3.15
C VAL A 420 1.64 -17.42 3.57
N ALA A 421 2.17 -17.28 4.78
CA ALA A 421 2.80 -16.04 5.22
C ALA A 421 4.24 -16.02 4.72
N VAL A 422 4.71 -14.92 4.14
CA VAL A 422 6.06 -14.76 3.61
C VAL A 422 6.75 -13.67 4.42
N TYR A 423 7.88 -13.99 5.05
CA TYR A 423 8.62 -13.02 5.84
C TYR A 423 9.17 -11.91 4.94
N LEU A 424 8.83 -10.65 5.25
CA LEU A 424 9.30 -9.49 4.49
C LEU A 424 10.80 -9.28 4.77
N PRO A 425 11.66 -9.06 3.75
CA PRO A 425 13.11 -8.88 3.90
C PRO A 425 13.47 -7.47 4.43
N THR A 426 12.88 -7.06 5.55
CA THR A 426 13.07 -5.71 6.14
C THR A 426 14.52 -5.50 6.54
N GLU A 427 15.11 -6.42 7.31
CA GLU A 427 16.50 -6.33 7.79
C GLU A 427 17.50 -6.33 6.63
N ASP A 428 17.30 -7.19 5.63
CA ASP A 428 18.07 -7.20 4.38
C ASP A 428 18.02 -5.83 3.67
N SER A 429 16.85 -5.22 3.58
CA SER A 429 16.66 -3.94 2.89
C SER A 429 17.39 -2.78 3.61
N TRP A 430 17.38 -2.76 4.95
CA TRP A 430 18.10 -1.77 5.74
C TRP A 430 19.61 -1.94 5.59
N ILE A 431 20.08 -3.19 5.59
CA ILE A 431 21.50 -3.50 5.41
C ILE A 431 21.95 -3.20 3.98
N ALA A 432 21.12 -3.39 2.95
CA ALA A 432 21.53 -3.15 1.56
C ALA A 432 21.85 -1.67 1.27
N GLY A 433 21.10 -0.72 1.85
CA GLY A 433 21.39 0.71 1.70
C GLY A 433 20.84 1.33 0.41
N GLU A 434 21.69 1.94 -0.42
CA GLU A 434 21.25 2.59 -1.66
C GLU A 434 20.88 1.55 -2.74
N LEU A 435 19.78 1.80 -3.46
CA LEU A 435 19.46 1.13 -4.71
C LEU A 435 20.55 1.43 -5.78
N PRO A 436 20.78 0.54 -6.75
CA PRO A 436 21.53 0.88 -7.97
C PRO A 436 20.96 2.14 -8.64
N LYS A 437 21.82 3.00 -9.21
CA LYS A 437 21.41 4.33 -9.72
C LYS A 437 20.31 4.25 -10.79
N GLU A 438 20.31 3.21 -11.61
CA GLU A 438 19.31 2.92 -12.63
C GLU A 438 17.93 2.52 -12.07
N LYS A 439 17.86 2.17 -10.78
CA LYS A 439 16.62 1.86 -10.05
C LYS A 439 16.16 3.00 -9.12
N GLN A 440 16.94 4.08 -9.01
CA GLN A 440 16.58 5.25 -8.21
C GLN A 440 15.57 6.14 -8.96
N PHE A 441 14.70 6.81 -8.21
CA PHE A 441 13.80 7.87 -8.66
C PHE A 441 14.21 9.19 -8.01
N ILE A 442 13.69 10.33 -8.49
CA ILE A 442 14.03 11.67 -7.99
C ILE A 442 13.90 11.81 -6.45
N TRP A 443 12.92 11.15 -5.84
CA TRP A 443 12.67 11.15 -4.38
C TRP A 443 12.84 9.78 -3.72
N ALA A 444 13.39 8.80 -4.44
CA ALA A 444 13.54 7.43 -3.96
C ALA A 444 14.90 6.84 -4.30
N TRP A 445 15.57 6.33 -3.29
CA TRP A 445 16.97 5.98 -3.40
C TRP A 445 17.37 4.75 -2.58
N GLY A 446 16.55 4.30 -1.64
CA GLY A 446 16.91 3.24 -0.69
C GLY A 446 16.22 1.92 -0.94
N GLU A 447 16.91 0.81 -0.70
CA GLU A 447 16.34 -0.54 -0.77
C GLU A 447 15.23 -0.75 0.28
N TYR A 448 15.29 0.00 1.40
CA TYR A 448 14.27 -0.01 2.47
C TYR A 448 12.87 0.36 2.00
N GLU A 449 12.73 1.00 0.83
CA GLU A 449 11.43 1.38 0.28
C GLU A 449 10.65 0.19 -0.30
N HIS A 450 11.28 -0.97 -0.46
CA HIS A 450 10.67 -2.20 -0.97
C HIS A 450 10.00 -2.07 -2.36
N ARG A 451 10.44 -1.09 -3.17
CA ARG A 451 9.93 -0.83 -4.53
C ARG A 451 9.94 -2.06 -5.44
N TYR A 452 10.97 -2.89 -5.29
CA TYR A 452 11.22 -4.07 -6.14
C TYR A 452 11.20 -5.37 -5.32
N THR A 453 10.40 -5.42 -4.25
CA THR A 453 10.19 -6.64 -3.47
C THR A 453 8.99 -7.42 -4.02
N TYR A 454 9.20 -8.67 -4.41
CA TYR A 454 8.19 -9.54 -5.02
C TYR A 454 8.11 -10.87 -4.27
N PHE A 455 6.92 -11.49 -4.31
CA PHE A 455 6.78 -12.85 -3.79
C PHE A 455 7.56 -13.84 -4.66
N PRO A 456 8.06 -14.95 -4.08
CA PRO A 456 8.58 -16.08 -4.83
C PRO A 456 7.55 -16.63 -5.82
N GLU A 457 7.97 -16.94 -7.06
CA GLU A 457 7.06 -17.34 -8.15
C GLU A 457 6.37 -18.69 -7.84
N GLU A 458 7.05 -19.59 -7.10
CA GLU A 458 6.49 -20.86 -6.65
C GLU A 458 5.27 -20.69 -5.72
N LEU A 459 5.10 -19.53 -5.10
CA LEU A 459 3.98 -19.21 -4.21
C LEU A 459 2.79 -18.58 -4.94
N ARG A 460 2.88 -18.28 -6.24
CA ARG A 460 1.85 -17.54 -7.00
C ARG A 460 0.44 -18.11 -6.86
N GLY A 461 0.31 -19.44 -6.82
CA GLY A 461 -0.98 -20.12 -6.68
C GLY A 461 -1.57 -20.17 -5.27
N TYR A 462 -0.86 -19.70 -4.25
CA TYR A 462 -1.22 -19.80 -2.82
C TYR A 462 -1.78 -18.50 -2.23
N CYS A 463 -1.90 -17.44 -3.04
CA CYS A 463 -2.28 -16.09 -2.59
C CYS A 463 -1.43 -15.62 -1.38
N PRO A 464 -0.09 -15.52 -1.50
CA PRO A 464 0.78 -15.24 -0.36
C PRO A 464 0.51 -13.86 0.25
N THR A 465 0.85 -13.71 1.53
CA THR A 465 0.75 -12.45 2.30
C THR A 465 2.09 -12.18 2.97
N TRP A 466 2.61 -10.95 2.85
CA TRP A 466 3.82 -10.54 3.56
C TRP A 466 3.57 -10.44 5.06
N ILE A 467 4.53 -10.82 5.90
CA ILE A 467 4.48 -10.70 7.36
C ILE A 467 5.84 -10.25 7.91
N ASN A 468 5.86 -9.54 9.04
CA ASN A 468 7.08 -9.11 9.74
C ASN A 468 7.09 -9.61 11.20
N GLY A 469 8.15 -9.27 11.94
CA GLY A 469 8.30 -9.58 13.36
C GLY A 469 7.14 -9.11 14.25
N ASP A 470 6.68 -7.86 14.07
CA ASP A 470 5.62 -7.27 14.91
C ASP A 470 4.25 -7.97 14.75
N PHE A 471 3.96 -8.48 13.55
CA PHE A 471 2.75 -9.28 13.32
C PHE A 471 2.94 -10.74 13.75
N LEU A 472 4.15 -11.31 13.60
CA LEU A 472 4.45 -12.65 14.12
C LEU A 472 4.36 -12.70 15.65
N GLU A 473 4.78 -11.64 16.35
CA GLU A 473 4.67 -11.56 17.82
C GLU A 473 3.20 -11.61 18.29
N LYS A 474 2.30 -11.04 17.51
CA LYS A 474 0.84 -11.05 17.77
C LYS A 474 0.19 -12.36 17.32
N ALA A 475 0.88 -13.17 16.52
CA ALA A 475 0.32 -14.35 15.90
C ALA A 475 0.24 -15.53 16.88
N LYS A 476 -0.72 -16.41 16.64
CA LYS A 476 -0.87 -17.68 17.39
C LYS A 476 -1.01 -18.83 16.42
N PHE A 477 -0.33 -19.93 16.69
CA PHE A 477 -0.52 -21.17 15.93
C PHE A 477 -1.48 -22.08 16.67
N GLU A 478 -2.68 -22.25 16.12
CA GLU A 478 -3.75 -23.05 16.71
C GLU A 478 -4.56 -23.75 15.62
N ASN A 479 -5.00 -24.98 15.89
CA ASN A 479 -5.80 -25.79 14.96
C ASN A 479 -5.18 -25.93 13.56
N GLY A 480 -3.84 -25.95 13.48
CA GLY A 480 -3.09 -26.07 12.22
C GLY A 480 -2.93 -24.76 11.43
N PHE A 481 -3.28 -23.61 12.03
CA PHE A 481 -3.17 -22.30 11.39
C PHE A 481 -2.41 -21.29 12.24
N LEU A 482 -1.50 -20.54 11.62
CA LEU A 482 -0.93 -19.30 12.15
C LEU A 482 -1.94 -18.17 11.93
N ARG A 483 -2.54 -17.68 13.01
CA ARG A 483 -3.60 -16.67 12.99
C ARG A 483 -3.10 -15.32 13.48
N VAL A 484 -3.42 -14.28 12.74
CA VAL A 484 -3.13 -12.88 13.08
C VAL A 484 -4.08 -11.98 12.28
N GLY A 485 -4.75 -11.04 12.95
CA GLY A 485 -5.81 -10.23 12.34
C GLY A 485 -6.88 -11.11 11.68
N ASP A 486 -7.18 -10.83 10.40
CA ASP A 486 -8.13 -11.61 9.59
C ASP A 486 -7.46 -12.76 8.81
N CYS A 487 -6.16 -12.95 9.02
CA CYS A 487 -5.35 -13.91 8.31
C CYS A 487 -5.22 -15.23 9.08
N ALA A 488 -5.11 -16.32 8.31
CA ALA A 488 -4.86 -17.65 8.81
C ALA A 488 -3.98 -18.37 7.79
N PHE A 489 -2.78 -18.77 8.19
CA PHE A 489 -1.79 -19.37 7.30
C PHE A 489 -1.46 -20.78 7.75
N ARG A 490 -1.08 -21.64 6.83
CA ARG A 490 -0.68 -23.02 7.14
C ARG A 490 0.84 -23.21 7.17
N ALA A 491 1.59 -22.27 6.61
CA ALA A 491 3.04 -22.27 6.63
C ALA A 491 3.61 -20.85 6.67
N LEU A 492 4.80 -20.73 7.24
CA LEU A 492 5.63 -19.54 7.19
C LEU A 492 6.80 -19.77 6.23
N TYR A 493 6.95 -18.92 5.23
CA TYR A 493 8.01 -18.95 4.22
C TYR A 493 9.05 -17.87 4.53
N ILE A 494 10.31 -18.26 4.69
CA ILE A 494 11.42 -17.37 5.05
C ILE A 494 12.55 -17.54 4.05
N ASP A 495 12.81 -16.50 3.25
CA ASP A 495 13.90 -16.42 2.27
C ASP A 495 14.60 -15.07 2.39
N VAL A 496 15.33 -14.92 3.49
CA VAL A 496 16.04 -13.69 3.86
C VAL A 496 17.43 -14.06 4.37
N LYS A 497 18.39 -13.13 4.29
CA LYS A 497 19.73 -13.35 4.85
C LYS A 497 19.80 -12.95 6.32
N TRP A 498 19.10 -11.89 6.72
CA TRP A 498 19.22 -11.32 8.06
C TRP A 498 17.89 -11.42 8.82
N ILE A 499 17.96 -11.79 10.10
CA ILE A 499 16.80 -11.77 11.00
C ILE A 499 17.24 -11.19 12.33
N ASP A 500 16.53 -10.19 12.85
CA ASP A 500 16.81 -9.66 14.18
C ASP A 500 16.69 -10.74 15.26
N MET A 501 17.53 -10.69 16.30
CA MET A 501 17.51 -11.70 17.37
C MET A 501 16.12 -11.87 18.01
N ARG A 502 15.37 -10.77 18.22
CA ARG A 502 13.98 -10.80 18.70
C ARG A 502 13.06 -11.58 17.75
N ASN A 503 13.18 -11.34 16.45
CA ASN A 503 12.34 -11.98 15.43
C ASN A 503 12.67 -13.47 15.31
N LEU A 504 13.94 -13.85 15.43
CA LEU A 504 14.38 -15.25 15.46
C LEU A 504 13.80 -16.00 16.68
N GLU A 505 13.77 -15.37 17.86
CA GLU A 505 13.14 -15.93 19.05
C GLU A 505 11.64 -16.15 18.88
N ILE A 506 10.93 -15.18 18.30
CA ILE A 506 9.50 -15.28 17.99
C ILE A 506 9.26 -16.46 17.04
N ILE A 507 10.03 -16.56 15.95
CA ILE A 507 9.93 -17.64 14.96
C ILE A 507 10.19 -19.00 15.61
N LEU A 508 11.23 -19.11 16.45
CA LEU A 508 11.54 -20.33 17.20
C LEU A 508 10.37 -20.75 18.10
N ASN A 509 9.75 -19.80 18.81
CA ASN A 509 8.63 -20.10 19.69
C ASN A 509 7.41 -20.57 18.90
N LEU A 510 7.11 -19.96 17.75
CA LEU A 510 6.07 -20.43 16.85
C LEU A 510 6.40 -21.83 16.27
N ALA A 511 7.63 -22.07 15.83
CA ALA A 511 8.05 -23.37 15.31
C ALA A 511 7.89 -24.50 16.34
N LYS A 512 8.17 -24.24 17.62
CA LYS A 512 7.97 -25.21 18.71
C LYS A 512 6.51 -25.64 18.90
N THR A 513 5.55 -24.80 18.51
CA THR A 513 4.12 -25.16 18.55
C THR A 513 3.70 -26.11 17.42
N GLY A 514 4.61 -26.40 16.48
CA GLY A 514 4.34 -27.26 15.32
C GLY A 514 4.01 -26.51 14.04
N LEU A 515 4.17 -25.17 14.00
CA LEU A 515 4.06 -24.39 12.78
C LEU A 515 5.01 -24.93 11.70
N PRO A 516 4.52 -25.27 10.49
CA PRO A 516 5.38 -25.53 9.35
C PRO A 516 6.13 -24.28 8.93
N VAL A 517 7.46 -24.35 8.95
CA VAL A 517 8.34 -23.24 8.54
C VAL A 517 9.25 -23.71 7.42
N TYR A 518 9.17 -23.03 6.29
CA TYR A 518 10.18 -23.12 5.25
C TYR A 518 11.26 -22.06 5.52
N LEU A 519 12.49 -22.51 5.76
CA LEU A 519 13.63 -21.64 5.99
C LEU A 519 14.66 -21.88 4.88
N LYS A 520 14.69 -21.02 3.87
CA LYS A 520 15.54 -21.21 2.67
C LYS A 520 17.02 -20.99 2.95
N ASN A 521 17.35 -19.95 3.72
CA ASN A 521 18.72 -19.56 4.10
C ASN A 521 18.90 -19.72 5.62
N ILE A 522 20.13 -19.99 6.08
CA ILE A 522 20.40 -19.92 7.52
C ILE A 522 20.61 -18.43 7.83
N PRO A 523 19.82 -17.81 8.70
CA PRO A 523 19.89 -16.37 8.90
C PRO A 523 21.16 -15.99 9.65
N GLU A 524 21.66 -14.77 9.39
CA GLU A 524 22.79 -14.15 10.09
C GLU A 524 22.30 -13.05 11.04
N GLU A 525 23.06 -12.78 12.12
CA GLU A 525 22.75 -11.73 13.10
C GLU A 525 23.11 -10.35 12.55
N PRO A 526 22.13 -9.42 12.40
CA PRO A 526 22.38 -8.05 11.98
C PRO A 526 22.89 -7.18 13.13
N GLY A 527 23.42 -6.00 12.80
CA GLY A 527 23.88 -5.01 13.79
C GLY A 527 25.35 -5.13 14.17
N PHE A 528 25.88 -4.09 14.83
CA PHE A 528 27.30 -3.95 15.10
C PHE A 528 27.79 -4.80 16.28
N ASN A 529 27.06 -4.75 17.40
CA ASN A 529 27.39 -5.52 18.60
C ASN A 529 26.58 -6.83 18.62
N LYS A 530 27.21 -7.90 18.12
CA LYS A 530 26.59 -9.22 17.93
C LYS A 530 26.73 -10.13 19.15
N ASN A 531 25.70 -10.93 19.43
CA ASN A 531 25.73 -12.04 20.38
C ASN A 531 25.85 -13.37 19.62
N GLU A 532 27.02 -13.61 19.01
CA GLU A 532 27.23 -14.73 18.09
C GLU A 532 26.85 -16.08 18.69
N GLN A 533 27.23 -16.32 19.96
CA GLN A 533 26.95 -17.58 20.64
C GLN A 533 25.46 -17.76 20.95
N GLY A 534 24.80 -16.70 21.41
CA GLY A 534 23.36 -16.72 21.68
C GLY A 534 22.55 -16.89 20.39
N TYR A 535 22.92 -16.16 19.34
CA TYR A 535 22.27 -16.24 18.04
C TYR A 535 22.44 -17.61 17.38
N LYS A 536 23.65 -18.19 17.46
CA LYS A 536 23.91 -19.56 17.01
C LYS A 536 23.06 -20.57 17.76
N ASP A 537 22.94 -20.45 19.09
CA ASP A 537 22.14 -21.38 19.89
C ASP A 537 20.65 -21.31 19.53
N LEU A 538 20.11 -20.11 19.30
CA LEU A 538 18.74 -19.92 18.79
C LEU A 538 18.53 -20.58 17.42
N THR A 539 19.47 -20.36 16.50
CA THR A 539 19.43 -20.91 15.15
C THR A 539 19.50 -22.44 15.17
N ASP A 540 20.41 -23.02 15.97
CA ASP A 540 20.55 -24.47 16.14
C ASP A 540 19.27 -25.09 16.72
N ARG A 541 18.60 -24.41 17.66
CA ARG A 541 17.32 -24.84 18.22
C ARG A 541 16.17 -24.75 17.22
N LEU A 542 16.16 -23.72 16.37
CA LEU A 542 15.17 -23.59 15.30
C LEU A 542 15.31 -24.73 14.29
N LEU A 543 16.54 -25.00 13.82
CA LEU A 543 16.81 -26.07 12.85
C LEU A 543 16.46 -27.47 13.38
N LYS A 544 16.47 -27.67 14.70
CA LYS A 544 16.05 -28.93 15.33
C LYS A 544 14.53 -29.10 15.43
N CYS A 545 13.74 -28.06 15.20
CA CYS A 545 12.28 -28.17 15.24
C CYS A 545 11.77 -29.03 14.06
N PRO A 546 10.97 -30.09 14.29
CA PRO A 546 10.57 -31.01 13.23
C PRO A 546 9.81 -30.37 12.05
N GLY A 547 9.06 -29.30 12.31
CA GLY A 547 8.30 -28.54 11.31
C GLY A 547 9.13 -27.54 10.49
N VAL A 548 10.41 -27.35 10.83
CA VAL A 548 11.32 -26.48 10.08
C VAL A 548 12.00 -27.30 8.99
N LYS A 549 11.83 -26.88 7.74
CA LYS A 549 12.38 -27.56 6.56
C LYS A 549 13.12 -26.60 5.66
N ARG A 550 14.05 -27.15 4.87
CA ARG A 550 14.91 -26.42 3.94
C ARG A 550 14.46 -26.56 2.48
N LYS A 551 13.47 -27.40 2.20
CA LYS A 551 12.82 -27.55 0.88
C LYS A 551 11.32 -27.32 1.02
N TRP A 552 10.74 -26.54 0.12
CA TRP A 552 9.34 -26.12 0.20
C TRP A 552 8.38 -27.30 0.14
N GLU A 553 8.68 -28.28 -0.72
CA GLU A 553 7.88 -29.49 -0.94
C GLU A 553 7.87 -30.41 0.28
N GLU A 554 8.88 -30.28 1.16
CA GLU A 554 8.97 -31.02 2.42
C GLU A 554 8.30 -30.27 3.58
N THR A 555 8.12 -28.95 3.46
CA THR A 555 7.51 -28.10 4.50
C THR A 555 6.04 -28.40 4.66
N THR A 556 5.32 -28.55 3.56
CA THR A 556 3.87 -28.60 3.61
C THR A 556 3.26 -29.32 2.41
N ASN A 557 2.14 -30.02 2.66
CA ASN A 557 1.36 -30.72 1.63
C ASN A 557 0.20 -29.86 1.08
N ILE A 558 0.21 -28.55 1.38
CA ILE A 558 -0.82 -27.62 0.88
C ILE A 558 -0.76 -27.60 -0.64
N LYS A 559 -1.94 -27.67 -1.26
CA LYS A 559 -2.07 -27.44 -2.69
C LYS A 559 -2.45 -25.98 -2.94
N PRO A 560 -1.94 -25.36 -4.01
CA PRO A 560 -2.33 -24.00 -4.36
C PRO A 560 -3.84 -23.92 -4.61
N ILE A 561 -4.45 -22.82 -4.16
CA ILE A 561 -5.88 -22.55 -4.36
C ILE A 561 -6.20 -22.41 -5.85
N ILE A 562 -5.30 -21.80 -6.61
CA ILE A 562 -5.38 -21.74 -8.08
C ILE A 562 -4.08 -22.26 -8.69
N SER A 563 -4.19 -23.14 -9.68
CA SER A 563 -3.05 -23.66 -10.43
C SER A 563 -3.33 -23.64 -11.94
N GLY A 564 -2.30 -23.38 -12.74
CA GLY A 564 -2.40 -23.35 -14.20
C GLY A 564 -1.04 -23.00 -14.81
N LYS A 565 -0.84 -23.30 -16.10
CA LYS A 565 0.45 -23.08 -16.78
C LYS A 565 0.76 -21.59 -16.97
N ASN A 566 -0.25 -20.80 -17.34
CA ASN A 566 -0.13 -19.36 -17.61
C ASN A 566 -1.13 -18.60 -16.74
N LEU A 567 -0.94 -18.67 -15.42
CA LEU A 567 -1.88 -18.12 -14.46
C LEU A 567 -1.92 -16.58 -14.58
N PRO A 568 -3.07 -15.96 -14.86
CA PRO A 568 -3.22 -14.49 -14.81
C PRO A 568 -2.96 -13.97 -13.39
N ASP A 569 -2.66 -12.68 -13.23
CA ASP A 569 -2.62 -12.09 -11.88
C ASP A 569 -4.05 -12.11 -11.30
N PHE A 570 -4.17 -12.48 -10.03
CA PHE A 570 -5.47 -12.68 -9.39
C PHE A 570 -5.42 -12.42 -7.90
N LYS A 571 -6.58 -12.11 -7.32
CA LYS A 571 -6.77 -12.00 -5.87
C LYS A 571 -8.02 -12.75 -5.44
N CYS A 572 -7.93 -13.42 -4.31
CA CYS A 572 -9.00 -14.25 -3.76
C CYS A 572 -9.53 -13.67 -2.44
N ARG A 573 -10.85 -13.59 -2.32
CA ARG A 573 -11.57 -13.26 -1.08
C ARG A 573 -12.39 -14.46 -0.63
N GLN A 574 -12.37 -14.75 0.66
CA GLN A 574 -13.21 -15.76 1.30
C GLN A 574 -14.40 -15.09 1.97
N THR A 575 -15.61 -15.52 1.61
CA THR A 575 -16.91 -15.02 2.08
C THR A 575 -17.69 -16.16 2.73
N GLU A 576 -18.82 -15.85 3.36
CA GLU A 576 -19.74 -16.89 3.90
C GLU A 576 -20.25 -17.85 2.81
N ASP A 577 -20.44 -17.34 1.58
CA ASP A 577 -21.00 -18.11 0.47
C ASP A 577 -19.94 -18.93 -0.30
N GLY A 578 -18.65 -18.70 -0.03
CA GLY A 578 -17.53 -19.32 -0.72
C GLY A 578 -16.46 -18.31 -1.12
N LEU A 579 -15.88 -18.46 -2.32
CA LEU A 579 -14.79 -17.60 -2.81
C LEU A 579 -15.27 -16.58 -3.84
N VAL A 580 -14.71 -15.39 -3.77
CA VAL A 580 -14.75 -14.38 -4.84
C VAL A 580 -13.33 -14.23 -5.37
N ILE A 581 -13.14 -14.45 -6.67
CA ILE A 581 -11.83 -14.45 -7.31
C ILE A 581 -11.84 -13.47 -8.47
N PHE A 582 -11.03 -12.43 -8.38
CA PHE A 582 -10.81 -11.49 -9.47
C PHE A 582 -9.53 -11.88 -10.22
N PHE A 583 -9.65 -12.07 -11.53
CA PHE A 583 -8.54 -12.25 -12.46
C PHE A 583 -8.37 -10.98 -13.29
N ALA A 584 -7.20 -10.36 -13.19
CA ALA A 584 -6.85 -9.21 -13.99
C ALA A 584 -6.78 -9.56 -15.48
N ASN A 585 -6.91 -8.55 -16.33
CA ASN A 585 -6.58 -8.67 -17.74
C ASN A 585 -5.15 -9.27 -17.88
N PRO A 586 -4.92 -10.29 -18.73
CA PRO A 586 -3.60 -10.90 -18.90
C PRO A 586 -2.48 -9.92 -19.26
N LYS A 587 -2.79 -8.80 -19.92
CA LYS A 587 -1.84 -7.74 -20.25
C LYS A 587 -1.45 -6.85 -19.06
N SER A 588 -2.16 -6.93 -17.93
CA SER A 588 -1.86 -6.18 -16.70
C SER A 588 -0.67 -6.78 -15.93
N LYS A 589 -0.16 -7.94 -16.34
CA LYS A 589 0.96 -8.58 -15.67
C LYS A 589 2.25 -7.78 -15.87
N GLY A 590 2.89 -7.41 -14.76
CA GLY A 590 4.23 -6.81 -14.77
C GLY A 590 4.31 -5.42 -15.40
N LEU A 591 3.25 -4.61 -15.27
CA LEU A 591 3.28 -3.21 -15.74
C LEU A 591 4.45 -2.46 -15.12
N LYS A 592 5.15 -1.67 -15.94
CA LYS A 592 6.27 -0.83 -15.55
C LYS A 592 5.97 0.62 -15.88
N PHE A 593 6.53 1.53 -15.09
CA PHE A 593 6.53 2.94 -15.44
C PHE A 593 7.68 3.26 -16.40
N PRO A 594 7.45 4.15 -17.38
CA PRO A 594 6.15 4.68 -17.75
C PRO A 594 5.42 3.72 -18.71
N LEU A 595 4.08 3.67 -18.66
CA LEU A 595 3.27 2.77 -19.50
C LEU A 595 3.36 3.18 -20.99
N GLU A 596 3.40 2.20 -21.91
CA GLU A 596 3.33 2.50 -23.34
C GLU A 596 1.93 3.01 -23.73
N TYR A 597 1.87 3.99 -24.64
CA TYR A 597 0.60 4.55 -25.09
C TYR A 597 -0.15 3.55 -25.97
N GLY A 598 -1.28 3.04 -25.49
CA GLY A 598 -2.02 1.95 -26.12
C GLY A 598 -1.49 0.55 -25.78
N GLN A 599 -0.72 0.38 -24.70
CA GLN A 599 -0.25 -0.95 -24.24
C GLN A 599 -1.41 -1.96 -24.05
N SER A 600 -2.59 -1.44 -23.69
CA SER A 600 -3.81 -2.22 -23.53
C SER A 600 -4.40 -2.77 -24.84
N TYR A 601 -4.02 -2.25 -26.02
CA TYR A 601 -4.60 -2.60 -27.32
C TYR A 601 -4.69 -4.11 -27.53
N SER A 602 -5.88 -4.65 -27.75
CA SER A 602 -6.08 -6.07 -28.02
C SER A 602 -7.26 -6.29 -28.96
N THR A 603 -7.12 -7.25 -29.87
CA THR A 603 -8.19 -7.68 -30.79
C THR A 603 -8.59 -9.14 -30.57
N GLU A 604 -7.81 -9.88 -29.80
CA GLU A 604 -7.95 -11.32 -29.63
C GLU A 604 -8.45 -11.66 -28.22
N ASN A 605 -9.21 -12.75 -28.14
CA ASN A 605 -9.51 -13.38 -26.86
C ASN A 605 -8.28 -14.13 -26.35
N VAL A 606 -8.05 -14.06 -25.04
CA VAL A 606 -7.01 -14.85 -24.37
C VAL A 606 -7.69 -15.90 -23.50
N LYS A 607 -7.32 -17.17 -23.68
CA LYS A 607 -7.81 -18.26 -22.84
C LYS A 607 -6.76 -18.72 -21.84
N ALA A 608 -7.17 -18.95 -20.60
CA ALA A 608 -6.30 -19.51 -19.57
C ALA A 608 -6.98 -20.70 -18.87
N GLU A 609 -6.36 -21.87 -18.97
CA GLU A 609 -6.78 -23.08 -18.27
C GLU A 609 -6.30 -23.04 -16.82
N ILE A 610 -7.25 -23.05 -15.89
CA ILE A 610 -6.97 -23.05 -14.46
C ILE A 610 -7.64 -24.23 -13.75
N ASN A 611 -7.12 -24.56 -12.59
CA ASN A 611 -7.75 -25.47 -11.65
C ASN A 611 -7.95 -24.75 -10.33
N ILE A 612 -9.19 -24.74 -9.86
CA ILE A 612 -9.60 -24.17 -8.57
C ILE A 612 -9.69 -25.31 -7.56
N THR A 613 -8.87 -25.23 -6.51
CA THR A 613 -8.88 -26.19 -5.41
C THR A 613 -9.88 -25.71 -4.35
N THR A 614 -10.81 -26.57 -3.94
CA THR A 614 -11.75 -26.31 -2.83
C THR A 614 -11.70 -27.48 -1.85
N ASP A 615 -12.23 -27.33 -0.63
CA ASP A 615 -12.28 -28.38 0.40
C ASP A 615 -12.74 -29.75 -0.12
N LYS A 616 -13.65 -29.76 -1.11
CA LYS A 616 -14.34 -30.96 -1.58
C LYS A 616 -13.79 -31.52 -2.88
N LYS A 617 -13.26 -30.66 -3.76
CA LYS A 617 -12.87 -31.04 -5.13
C LYS A 617 -11.93 -30.02 -5.78
N ARG A 618 -11.21 -30.51 -6.79
CA ARG A 618 -10.50 -29.68 -7.77
C ARG A 618 -11.41 -29.49 -8.99
N ILE A 619 -11.58 -28.24 -9.43
CA ILE A 619 -12.48 -27.88 -10.54
C ILE A 619 -11.64 -27.28 -11.65
N SER A 620 -11.67 -27.87 -12.84
CA SER A 620 -11.06 -27.28 -14.02
C SER A 620 -11.99 -26.22 -14.61
N TYR A 621 -11.43 -25.08 -15.03
CA TYR A 621 -12.17 -23.97 -15.60
C TYR A 621 -11.31 -23.25 -16.64
N THR A 622 -11.91 -22.90 -17.78
CA THR A 622 -11.28 -22.09 -18.82
C THR A 622 -11.73 -20.64 -18.65
N LEU A 623 -10.81 -19.75 -18.30
CA LEU A 623 -11.04 -18.31 -18.34
C LEU A 623 -10.98 -17.84 -19.80
N ASP A 624 -12.03 -17.20 -20.31
CA ASP A 624 -12.09 -16.64 -21.67
C ASP A 624 -12.12 -15.11 -21.62
N PHE A 625 -10.92 -14.51 -21.63
CA PHE A 625 -10.76 -13.05 -21.58
C PHE A 625 -11.02 -12.46 -22.96
N LYS A 626 -12.19 -11.83 -23.13
CA LYS A 626 -12.44 -10.95 -24.27
C LYS A 626 -11.48 -9.74 -24.24
N PRO A 627 -11.23 -9.07 -25.38
CA PRO A 627 -10.41 -7.85 -25.41
C PRO A 627 -10.75 -6.87 -24.30
N TYR A 628 -9.71 -6.37 -23.63
CA TYR A 628 -9.77 -5.41 -22.52
C TYR A 628 -10.43 -5.93 -21.23
N GLN A 629 -10.97 -7.15 -21.21
CA GLN A 629 -11.73 -7.65 -20.05
C GLN A 629 -10.85 -8.27 -18.97
N SER A 630 -11.36 -8.14 -17.75
CA SER A 630 -11.00 -8.90 -16.55
C SER A 630 -12.17 -9.81 -16.20
N ILE A 631 -11.95 -10.81 -15.34
CA ILE A 631 -12.99 -11.79 -14.98
C ILE A 631 -13.16 -11.85 -13.47
N LEU A 632 -14.41 -11.87 -13.01
CA LEU A 632 -14.74 -12.09 -11.59
C LEU A 632 -15.58 -13.36 -11.43
N LEU A 633 -14.99 -14.35 -10.77
CA LEU A 633 -15.62 -15.62 -10.47
C LEU A 633 -16.16 -15.63 -9.03
N LYS A 634 -17.33 -16.23 -8.85
CA LYS A 634 -17.85 -16.66 -7.55
C LYS A 634 -17.88 -18.17 -7.52
N VAL A 635 -17.25 -18.76 -6.52
CA VAL A 635 -17.18 -20.22 -6.32
C VAL A 635 -17.87 -20.55 -5.00
N SER A 636 -19.05 -21.16 -5.07
CA SER A 636 -19.82 -21.47 -3.87
C SER A 636 -19.14 -22.52 -2.97
N ASN A 637 -19.60 -22.66 -1.73
CA ASN A 637 -19.21 -23.76 -0.82
C ASN A 637 -19.55 -25.18 -1.34
N THR A 638 -20.38 -25.29 -2.38
CA THR A 638 -20.67 -26.55 -3.10
C THR A 638 -19.78 -26.74 -4.34
N GLY A 639 -18.93 -25.76 -4.64
CA GLY A 639 -18.07 -25.71 -5.82
C GLY A 639 -18.84 -25.49 -7.11
N LYS A 640 -19.94 -24.71 -7.06
CA LYS A 640 -20.60 -24.16 -8.25
C LYS A 640 -19.89 -22.85 -8.62
N ILE A 641 -19.55 -22.70 -9.88
CA ILE A 641 -18.89 -21.50 -10.42
C ILE A 641 -19.94 -20.64 -11.12
N SER A 642 -19.87 -19.33 -10.92
CA SER A 642 -20.60 -18.32 -11.69
C SER A 642 -19.73 -17.10 -11.93
N GLU A 643 -19.79 -16.54 -13.14
CA GLU A 643 -19.15 -15.27 -13.46
C GLU A 643 -20.06 -14.09 -13.10
N SER A 644 -19.48 -13.02 -12.58
CA SER A 644 -20.21 -11.76 -12.36
C SER A 644 -19.97 -10.79 -13.51
N ASP A 645 -21.01 -10.10 -13.96
CA ASP A 645 -20.89 -9.07 -15.00
C ASP A 645 -20.21 -7.80 -14.46
N ILE A 646 -18.90 -7.75 -14.66
CA ILE A 646 -18.04 -6.59 -14.43
C ILE A 646 -17.60 -5.95 -15.76
N GLY A 647 -18.31 -6.17 -16.87
CA GLY A 647 -17.85 -5.72 -18.18
C GLY A 647 -17.75 -4.20 -18.30
N PHE A 648 -16.66 -3.73 -18.89
CA PHE A 648 -16.50 -2.39 -19.45
C PHE A 648 -15.63 -2.48 -20.69
N THR A 649 -16.17 -2.03 -21.82
CA THR A 649 -15.47 -2.02 -23.10
C THR A 649 -15.04 -0.59 -23.39
N PRO A 650 -13.74 -0.29 -23.30
CA PRO A 650 -13.23 1.03 -23.64
C PRO A 650 -13.25 1.24 -25.17
N LYS A 651 -13.14 2.50 -25.60
CA LYS A 651 -12.75 2.85 -26.96
C LYS A 651 -11.45 2.14 -27.33
N ILE A 652 -11.32 1.81 -28.61
CA ILE A 652 -10.08 1.22 -29.14
C ILE A 652 -8.95 2.23 -28.91
N PRO A 653 -7.90 1.87 -28.15
CA PRO A 653 -6.82 2.79 -27.88
C PRO A 653 -5.97 2.97 -29.15
N GLN A 654 -5.49 4.19 -29.36
CA GLN A 654 -4.39 4.48 -30.25
C GLN A 654 -3.11 3.88 -29.68
N VAL A 655 -2.30 3.30 -30.57
CA VAL A 655 -0.99 2.73 -30.24
C VAL A 655 0.09 3.65 -30.78
N ILE A 656 0.87 4.23 -29.87
CA ILE A 656 2.03 5.06 -30.23
C ILE A 656 3.26 4.43 -29.59
N LYS A 657 4.15 3.89 -30.44
CA LYS A 657 5.43 3.36 -29.99
C LYS A 657 6.34 4.51 -29.57
N ARG A 658 7.13 4.31 -28.52
CA ARG A 658 8.18 5.26 -28.14
C ARG A 658 9.32 5.22 -29.15
N GLU A 659 9.81 6.39 -29.54
CA GLU A 659 10.93 6.54 -30.47
C GLU A 659 12.27 6.10 -29.86
N LYS A 660 12.40 6.09 -28.53
CA LYS A 660 13.60 5.63 -27.80
C LYS A 660 13.25 4.61 -26.71
N PRO A 661 13.83 3.40 -26.73
CA PRO A 661 13.56 2.37 -25.72
C PRO A 661 14.26 2.62 -24.36
N GLU A 662 15.31 3.44 -24.32
CA GLU A 662 16.21 3.53 -23.15
C GLU A 662 16.72 4.96 -22.91
N LYS A 663 16.79 5.34 -21.62
CA LYS A 663 17.72 6.31 -20.97
C LYS A 663 17.33 7.74 -20.57
N GLU A 664 16.19 8.28 -20.94
CA GLU A 664 15.66 9.45 -20.20
C GLU A 664 14.44 8.99 -19.43
N LEU A 665 14.66 8.17 -18.39
CA LEU A 665 13.59 7.59 -17.55
C LEU A 665 12.62 8.66 -17.01
N TRP A 666 13.06 9.92 -16.94
CA TRP A 666 12.36 11.01 -16.26
C TRP A 666 12.23 12.31 -17.06
N GLU A 667 12.90 12.42 -18.21
CA GLU A 667 12.85 13.61 -19.07
C GLU A 667 12.19 13.26 -20.40
N VAL A 668 10.96 13.72 -20.60
CA VAL A 668 10.60 14.17 -21.95
C VAL A 668 10.83 15.67 -21.93
N LYS A 669 11.91 16.08 -22.61
CA LYS A 669 12.38 17.47 -22.72
C LYS A 669 11.27 18.48 -23.02
#